data_AF-A0A0M4DM12-F1
#
_entry.id   AF-A0A0M4DM12-F1
#
_cell.length_a   1.000
_cell.length_b   1.000
_cell.length_c   1.000
_cell.angle_alpha   90.00
_cell.angle_beta   90.00
_cell.angle_gamma   90.00
#
_symmetry.space_group_name_H-M   'P 1'
#
loop_
_entity.id
_entity.type
_entity.pdbx_description
1 polymer ?
#
loop_
_entity_poly.entity_id
_entity_poly.type
_entity_poly.pdbx_seq_one_letter_code
_entity_poly.pdbx_strand_id
1 'polypeptide(L)'
;MDGKDLALPGEGLLVFHRYEAVPAPAVALRVPPGEGTSAFRMVIRSSPGAGPPPAAPPDGAGAEVPVSLARVRFGNTNDDVRTVQEALMALGHSLVGGADGVFGEHTRAAYAAEQRAQGFTGRDADGNPGCRSLTELGRKGGFTVDCEAGPADGAGPPPTADHTGRTAEEYAAEFNRSPLVTAEGHVPYHGTDERHVVAPKASLQCVEWHGLLDAAVGSTDQAVQDTVYELAARESGSLDDPSQPNVQLETVRSPAADPEHPARTALHTGERVQLPYLPDPLSIGAVFLDLPGTPPGEPFTVRWGGEVWHRPESFRLRLAEGNAPPHFDEASRVLTVSLPKGVVAPVRMCSLIDFDEDVMGMASWCREIPQPPPRLAPETEEEAAARQAEEVRRADHALEVAAAGRHWMFTPWQDLTLVHAVQQPLRAPVLQLTDLATPRASGATAEHLAGTVALDEASTDRIDVVAEWTEVTDAGPTGRDTRTTAVPVFGLLTAGVSREGVPEAEPSLLRNGVLTFSTQAAEERSKASGGKIPPVPEKHEFGDTKHRTVRYRPLAGSRFGDYFPPQFAAPGHNALTVQGEAAEHSVPSSAPPTAPRVLYCIPTLALEEDSDALDAVVHRRRGGGIRVYLGRPWFSSGDGELLGVVLGEPPGGDPASVRDAHVTLMGRDPVHRSAPVVAPTPEVFTNAVRQSPPLPLATPSGPLTVTVMGFAPQFDDSVEGGRWFCDLELDTKDACLPFVRLALVRYQPDAVPGAEMSPVVLADLVRTLPDRELRVRTGESLDVSVTGPSWDPTGSLPPRITATLQRRHGAVTDEDLGWVDVEDTVTELTSIDAESATRPFYTGQVPVPSARRGGPLRLLVVETEGIPADGSVPTTSPGPVIYCDTVGIASGRREREDHHRDEGREGHEGREGRDGHDDHRGRHSHHDRFPHR
;
A
#
# COMPACT_ATOMS: atom_id res chain seq x y z
N MET A 1 -3.58 85.35 -17.86
CA MET A 1 -3.50 84.69 -19.18
C MET A 1 -2.53 85.50 -20.00
N ASP A 2 -1.33 84.96 -20.14
CA ASP A 2 -0.20 85.58 -20.81
C ASP A 2 -0.32 85.31 -22.31
N GLY A 3 0.09 86.25 -23.17
CA GLY A 3 -0.10 86.19 -24.63
C GLY A 3 0.70 85.10 -25.36
N LYS A 4 1.26 84.13 -24.63
CA LYS A 4 2.01 82.98 -25.14
C LYS A 4 1.18 81.69 -25.23
N ASP A 5 0.00 81.63 -24.60
CA ASP A 5 -0.85 80.43 -24.59
C ASP A 5 -1.71 80.27 -25.86
N LEU A 6 -1.52 81.11 -26.88
CA LEU A 6 -2.24 81.08 -28.17
C LEU A 6 -1.29 81.01 -29.38
N ALA A 7 -0.08 80.48 -29.22
CA ALA A 7 0.74 80.10 -30.36
C ALA A 7 0.26 78.74 -30.90
N LEU A 8 -0.20 78.69 -32.15
CA LEU A 8 -0.29 77.44 -32.90
C LEU A 8 1.09 76.75 -32.85
N PRO A 9 1.15 75.41 -32.70
CA PRO A 9 2.43 74.70 -32.72
C PRO A 9 3.17 75.06 -34.02
N GLY A 10 4.48 75.29 -33.89
CA GLY A 10 5.34 75.82 -34.96
C GLY A 10 5.27 75.01 -36.25
N GLU A 11 5.63 75.65 -37.36
CA GLU A 11 5.63 75.09 -38.72
C GLU A 11 6.44 73.77 -38.79
N GLY A 12 5.76 72.66 -38.57
CA GLY A 12 6.30 71.31 -38.61
C GLY A 12 5.16 70.30 -38.42
N LEU A 13 5.27 69.14 -39.07
CA LEU A 13 4.34 68.03 -38.84
C LEU A 13 4.46 67.58 -37.39
N LEU A 14 3.34 67.46 -36.67
CA LEU A 14 3.31 66.82 -35.36
C LEU A 14 3.65 65.34 -35.53
N VAL A 15 4.69 64.86 -34.84
CA VAL A 15 5.05 63.43 -34.83
C VAL A 15 4.06 62.70 -33.93
N PHE A 16 3.44 61.65 -34.47
CA PHE A 16 2.57 60.78 -33.69
C PHE A 16 3.40 59.94 -32.71
N HIS A 17 3.01 59.95 -31.43
CA HIS A 17 3.59 59.09 -30.42
C HIS A 17 2.50 58.19 -29.83
N ARG A 18 2.72 56.87 -29.91
CA ARG A 18 1.84 55.84 -29.34
C ARG A 18 2.14 55.65 -27.86
N TYR A 19 1.12 55.88 -27.02
CA TYR A 19 1.18 55.61 -25.56
C TYR A 19 0.37 54.37 -25.14
N GLU A 20 -0.18 53.65 -26.12
CA GLU A 20 -0.93 52.42 -25.91
C GLU A 20 -0.03 51.22 -26.12
N ALA A 21 -0.13 50.24 -25.22
CA ALA A 21 0.59 48.97 -25.37
C ALA A 21 0.14 48.21 -26.63
N VAL A 22 0.99 47.32 -27.14
CA VAL A 22 0.60 46.34 -28.14
C VAL A 22 -0.05 45.14 -27.43
N PRO A 23 -1.34 44.85 -27.66
CA PRO A 23 -2.01 43.75 -26.96
C PRO A 23 -1.35 42.39 -27.22
N ALA A 24 -1.55 41.44 -26.32
CA ALA A 24 -1.14 40.05 -26.56
C ALA A 24 -1.88 39.47 -27.78
N PRO A 25 -1.27 38.51 -28.51
CA PRO A 25 -1.94 37.80 -29.60
C PRO A 25 -3.27 37.19 -29.16
N ALA A 26 -4.25 37.19 -30.06
CA ALA A 26 -5.53 36.54 -29.78
C ALA A 26 -5.41 35.02 -30.00
N VAL A 27 -6.14 34.25 -29.20
CA VAL A 27 -6.16 32.78 -29.25
C VAL A 27 -7.55 32.29 -29.60
N ALA A 28 -7.64 31.48 -30.65
CA ALA A 28 -8.90 30.91 -31.14
C ALA A 28 -8.92 29.38 -30.98
N LEU A 29 -10.06 28.84 -30.58
CA LEU A 29 -10.26 27.39 -30.46
C LEU A 29 -10.37 26.76 -31.84
N ARG A 30 -9.78 25.57 -32.02
CA ARG A 30 -9.90 24.78 -33.25
C ARG A 30 -10.86 23.61 -33.10
N VAL A 31 -10.96 23.08 -31.88
CA VAL A 31 -11.80 21.94 -31.52
C VAL A 31 -12.71 22.30 -30.34
N PRO A 32 -13.87 21.64 -30.19
CA PRO A 32 -14.75 21.83 -29.04
C PRO A 32 -13.99 21.61 -27.72
N PRO A 33 -14.14 22.49 -26.71
CA PRO A 33 -13.49 22.31 -25.41
C PRO A 33 -14.15 21.16 -24.62
N GLY A 34 -13.34 20.23 -24.13
CA GLY A 34 -13.73 19.21 -23.15
C GLY A 34 -13.49 19.63 -21.69
N GLU A 35 -13.52 18.68 -20.76
CA GLU A 35 -13.33 18.90 -19.33
C GLU A 35 -12.00 19.60 -19.00
N GLY A 36 -12.09 20.75 -18.32
CA GLY A 36 -10.92 21.55 -17.97
C GLY A 36 -10.21 22.20 -19.16
N THR A 37 -10.76 22.16 -20.39
CA THR A 37 -10.19 22.79 -21.58
C THR A 37 -10.81 24.17 -21.82
N SER A 38 -10.02 25.15 -22.26
CA SER A 38 -10.50 26.46 -22.71
C SER A 38 -9.61 27.05 -23.80
N ALA A 39 -9.93 28.24 -24.31
CA ALA A 39 -9.05 28.96 -25.25
C ALA A 39 -7.64 29.15 -24.69
N PHE A 40 -7.50 29.36 -23.37
CA PHE A 40 -6.22 29.62 -22.69
C PHE A 40 -5.72 28.46 -21.82
N ARG A 41 -6.43 27.33 -21.82
CA ARG A 41 -6.02 26.09 -21.14
C ARG A 41 -6.06 24.93 -22.11
N MET A 42 -4.89 24.48 -22.53
CA MET A 42 -4.71 23.38 -23.45
C MET A 42 -4.50 22.09 -22.67
N VAL A 43 -5.21 21.02 -23.02
CA VAL A 43 -5.24 19.78 -22.25
C VAL A 43 -5.10 18.58 -23.17
N ILE A 44 -4.06 17.79 -22.92
CA ILE A 44 -3.95 16.41 -23.41
C ILE A 44 -4.16 15.44 -22.25
N ARG A 45 -4.72 14.26 -22.52
CA ARG A 45 -5.12 13.30 -21.49
C ARG A 45 -4.49 11.95 -21.76
N SER A 46 -3.92 11.32 -20.74
CA SER A 46 -3.33 9.98 -20.85
C SER A 46 -3.62 9.14 -19.61
N SER A 47 -3.12 7.90 -19.59
CA SER A 47 -3.20 7.03 -18.42
C SER A 47 -1.85 6.34 -18.17
N PRO A 48 -1.55 5.94 -16.92
CA PRO A 48 -0.37 5.15 -16.61
C PRO A 48 -0.50 3.67 -17.02
N GLY A 49 -1.62 3.25 -17.64
CA GLY A 49 -1.86 1.84 -17.98
C GLY A 49 -2.44 1.04 -16.81
N ALA A 50 -2.49 -0.29 -16.94
CA ALA A 50 -2.98 -1.17 -15.89
C ALA A 50 -1.84 -1.46 -14.90
N GLY A 51 -2.00 -1.05 -13.63
CA GLY A 51 -1.04 -1.32 -12.57
C GLY A 51 0.24 -0.48 -12.70
N PRO A 52 0.19 0.84 -12.40
CA PRO A 52 1.39 1.68 -12.41
C PRO A 52 2.45 1.10 -11.46
N PRO A 53 3.74 1.27 -11.78
CA PRO A 53 4.82 0.76 -10.93
C PRO A 53 4.76 1.41 -9.53
N PRO A 54 5.21 0.70 -8.47
CA PRO A 54 5.23 1.27 -7.13
C PRO A 54 6.11 2.53 -7.09
N ALA A 55 5.73 3.48 -6.25
CA ALA A 55 6.59 4.59 -5.89
C ALA A 55 7.83 4.04 -5.17
N ALA A 56 9.01 4.56 -5.51
CA ALA A 56 10.23 4.16 -4.82
C ALA A 56 10.14 4.63 -3.35
N PRO A 57 10.24 3.73 -2.36
CA PRO A 57 10.46 4.16 -0.98
C PRO A 57 11.79 4.92 -0.92
N PRO A 58 11.95 5.88 0.01
CA PRO A 58 13.26 6.44 0.25
C PRO A 58 14.15 5.30 0.77
N ASP A 59 15.03 4.78 -0.08
CA ASP A 59 16.14 3.98 0.41
C ASP A 59 16.87 4.82 1.46
N GLY A 60 17.03 4.26 2.65
CA GLY A 60 17.84 4.84 3.72
C GLY A 60 19.31 4.83 3.33
N ALA A 61 19.69 5.69 2.42
CA ALA A 61 21.02 6.16 2.05
C ALA A 61 20.78 7.08 0.86
N GLY A 62 21.30 8.31 0.88
CA GLY A 62 21.07 9.30 -0.18
C GLY A 62 21.20 8.65 -1.56
N ALA A 63 20.12 8.66 -2.34
CA ALA A 63 20.12 8.16 -3.70
C ALA A 63 21.15 8.99 -4.48
N GLU A 64 22.33 8.40 -4.70
CA GLU A 64 23.37 9.00 -5.54
C GLU A 64 22.78 9.19 -6.94
N VAL A 65 22.64 10.44 -7.38
CA VAL A 65 22.12 10.79 -8.71
C VAL A 65 22.95 10.06 -9.78
N PRO A 66 22.38 9.25 -10.69
CA PRO A 66 23.16 8.63 -11.75
C PRO A 66 23.48 9.64 -12.86
N VAL A 67 24.76 9.80 -13.18
CA VAL A 67 25.30 10.70 -14.20
C VAL A 67 25.90 9.85 -15.33
N SER A 68 25.42 10.02 -16.56
CA SER A 68 25.96 9.27 -17.70
C SER A 68 27.14 9.99 -18.33
N LEU A 69 28.29 9.30 -18.47
CA LEU A 69 29.48 9.84 -19.12
C LEU A 69 29.22 10.30 -20.56
N ALA A 70 28.31 9.64 -21.28
CA ALA A 70 27.93 10.05 -22.64
C ALA A 70 27.25 11.42 -22.69
N ARG A 71 26.58 11.82 -21.59
CA ARG A 71 25.80 13.05 -21.46
C ARG A 71 26.60 14.21 -20.88
N VAL A 72 27.78 13.96 -20.31
CA VAL A 72 28.67 15.00 -19.77
C VAL A 72 29.86 15.23 -20.71
N ARG A 73 29.62 15.92 -21.83
CA ARG A 73 30.65 16.26 -22.83
C ARG A 73 30.56 17.73 -23.23
N PHE A 74 31.68 18.29 -23.68
CA PHE A 74 31.73 19.64 -24.22
C PHE A 74 30.67 19.88 -25.29
N GLY A 75 29.87 20.93 -25.12
CA GLY A 75 28.74 21.29 -25.98
C GLY A 75 27.38 20.71 -25.55
N ASN A 76 27.32 19.81 -24.56
CA ASN A 76 26.04 19.28 -24.07
C ASN A 76 25.35 20.24 -23.10
N THR A 77 24.01 20.21 -23.10
CA THR A 77 23.16 20.93 -22.15
C THR A 77 22.12 19.98 -21.55
N ASN A 78 22.26 19.62 -20.28
CA ASN A 78 21.36 18.69 -19.57
C ASN A 78 21.61 18.69 -18.05
N ASP A 79 20.79 17.97 -17.31
CA ASP A 79 20.88 17.88 -15.84
C ASP A 79 22.14 17.13 -15.35
N ASP A 80 22.66 16.15 -16.08
CA ASP A 80 23.90 15.44 -15.73
C ASP A 80 25.09 16.42 -15.71
N VAL A 81 25.13 17.36 -16.66
CA VAL A 81 26.12 18.45 -16.68
C VAL A 81 25.93 19.38 -15.48
N ARG A 82 24.68 19.69 -15.10
CA ARG A 82 24.38 20.51 -13.91
C ARG A 82 24.88 19.83 -12.63
N THR A 83 24.59 18.54 -12.45
CA THR A 83 25.07 17.76 -11.30
C THR A 83 26.60 17.75 -11.22
N VAL A 84 27.28 17.65 -12.36
CA VAL A 84 28.76 17.75 -12.41
C VAL A 84 29.27 19.14 -12.05
N GLN A 85 28.62 20.20 -12.52
CA GLN A 85 28.97 21.59 -12.17
C GLN A 85 28.76 21.88 -10.68
N GLU A 86 27.65 21.41 -10.10
CA GLU A 86 27.37 21.52 -8.67
C GLU A 86 28.45 20.83 -7.83
N ALA A 87 28.88 19.62 -8.24
CA ALA A 87 29.96 18.92 -7.58
C ALA A 87 31.32 19.63 -7.71
N LEU A 88 31.63 20.21 -8.86
CA LEU A 88 32.83 21.02 -9.05
C LEU A 88 32.81 22.26 -8.13
N MET A 89 31.67 22.93 -8.01
CA MET A 89 31.50 24.08 -7.13
C MET A 89 31.62 23.70 -5.64
N ALA A 90 31.07 22.54 -5.25
CA ALA A 90 31.20 22.01 -3.90
C ALA A 90 32.66 21.70 -3.52
N LEU A 91 33.51 21.36 -4.50
CA LEU A 91 34.95 21.19 -4.34
C LEU A 91 35.76 22.48 -4.44
N GLY A 92 35.10 23.64 -4.55
CA GLY A 92 35.73 24.96 -4.53
C GLY A 92 36.17 25.48 -5.90
N HIS A 93 35.76 24.84 -7.00
CA HIS A 93 36.04 25.36 -8.35
C HIS A 93 35.05 26.48 -8.73
N SER A 94 35.57 27.61 -9.22
CA SER A 94 34.74 28.75 -9.61
C SER A 94 34.21 28.60 -11.04
N LEU A 95 32.89 28.61 -11.19
CA LEU A 95 32.18 28.61 -12.47
C LEU A 95 31.48 29.96 -12.65
N VAL A 96 31.93 30.75 -13.63
CA VAL A 96 31.30 32.01 -14.01
C VAL A 96 29.97 31.67 -14.71
N GLY A 97 28.86 31.79 -13.98
CA GLY A 97 27.51 31.38 -14.43
C GLY A 97 26.80 30.39 -13.50
N GLY A 98 27.53 29.78 -12.54
CA GLY A 98 26.98 28.75 -11.66
C GLY A 98 26.77 27.41 -12.37
N ALA A 99 25.93 26.55 -11.79
CA ALA A 99 25.54 25.27 -12.39
C ALA A 99 24.37 25.46 -13.37
N ASP A 100 24.67 25.99 -14.54
CA ASP A 100 23.70 26.30 -15.59
C ASP A 100 23.25 25.07 -16.42
N GLY A 101 23.93 23.94 -16.27
CA GLY A 101 23.72 22.71 -17.03
C GLY A 101 24.35 22.71 -18.41
N VAL A 102 25.20 23.71 -18.74
CA VAL A 102 25.86 23.85 -20.05
C VAL A 102 27.35 23.49 -19.94
N PHE A 103 27.80 22.52 -20.73
CA PHE A 103 29.21 22.13 -20.76
C PHE A 103 29.99 23.05 -21.72
N GLY A 104 30.26 24.28 -21.29
CA GLY A 104 31.07 25.26 -22.03
C GLY A 104 32.55 25.28 -21.65
N GLU A 105 33.29 26.27 -22.16
CA GLU A 105 34.74 26.46 -21.88
C GLU A 105 35.03 26.66 -20.38
N HIS A 106 34.12 27.30 -19.65
CA HIS A 106 34.25 27.48 -18.19
C HIS A 106 34.13 26.15 -17.44
N THR A 107 33.14 25.33 -17.78
CA THR A 107 32.96 23.97 -17.24
C THR A 107 34.16 23.09 -17.58
N ARG A 108 34.66 23.16 -18.81
CA ARG A 108 35.86 22.44 -19.26
C ARG A 108 37.11 22.86 -18.46
N ALA A 109 37.31 24.16 -18.24
CA ALA A 109 38.45 24.67 -17.49
C ALA A 109 38.40 24.25 -16.01
N ALA A 110 37.23 24.32 -15.38
CA ALA A 110 37.02 23.87 -14.00
C ALA A 110 37.23 22.36 -13.87
N TYR A 111 36.70 21.57 -14.82
CA TYR A 111 36.90 20.13 -14.83
C TYR A 111 38.37 19.75 -15.07
N ALA A 112 39.11 20.48 -15.91
CA ALA A 112 40.55 20.29 -16.09
C ALA A 112 41.34 20.59 -14.82
N ALA A 113 40.91 21.56 -14.01
CA ALA A 113 41.50 21.85 -12.70
C ALA A 113 41.25 20.70 -11.71
N GLU A 114 40.03 20.16 -11.69
CA GLU A 114 39.69 18.99 -10.87
C GLU A 114 40.47 17.74 -11.30
N GLN A 115 40.63 17.47 -12.60
CA GLN A 115 41.48 16.38 -13.09
C GLN A 115 42.92 16.51 -12.59
N ARG A 116 43.50 17.72 -12.56
CA ARG A 116 44.82 17.94 -11.97
C ARG A 116 44.83 17.70 -10.46
N ALA A 117 43.78 18.12 -9.75
CA ALA A 117 43.63 17.87 -8.32
C ALA A 117 43.49 16.37 -7.99
N GLN A 118 42.92 15.58 -8.91
CA GLN A 118 42.86 14.12 -8.85
C GLN A 118 44.16 13.41 -9.28
N GLY A 119 45.19 14.15 -9.69
CA GLY A 119 46.52 13.61 -10.04
C GLY A 119 46.71 13.27 -11.53
N PHE A 120 45.77 13.63 -12.42
CA PHE A 120 45.95 13.48 -13.86
C PHE A 120 46.89 14.57 -14.41
N THR A 121 47.70 14.24 -15.43
CA THR A 121 48.69 15.16 -16.02
C THR A 121 48.72 15.07 -17.55
N GLY A 122 49.27 16.10 -18.21
CA GLY A 122 49.40 16.10 -19.67
C GLY A 122 48.04 16.07 -20.38
N ARG A 123 47.88 15.12 -21.32
CA ARG A 123 46.65 14.98 -22.13
C ARG A 123 45.49 14.36 -21.34
N ASP A 124 45.73 13.80 -20.16
CA ASP A 124 44.70 13.19 -19.32
C ASP A 124 44.00 14.21 -18.39
N ALA A 125 44.39 15.49 -18.45
CA ALA A 125 43.78 16.61 -17.74
C ALA A 125 43.34 17.72 -18.73
N ASP A 126 42.60 17.32 -19.77
CA ASP A 126 42.16 18.15 -20.89
C ASP A 126 40.80 18.82 -20.69
N GLY A 127 40.17 18.60 -19.54
CA GLY A 127 38.86 19.13 -19.16
C GLY A 127 37.68 18.35 -19.72
N ASN A 128 37.91 17.23 -20.41
CA ASN A 128 36.85 16.33 -20.83
C ASN A 128 36.70 15.19 -19.81
N PRO A 129 35.50 14.96 -19.26
CA PRO A 129 35.26 13.85 -18.35
C PRO A 129 35.57 12.52 -19.01
N GLY A 130 36.46 11.75 -18.40
CA GLY A 130 36.60 10.31 -18.64
C GLY A 130 36.02 9.53 -17.46
N CYS A 131 35.59 8.29 -17.68
CA CYS A 131 34.96 7.43 -16.67
C CYS A 131 35.66 7.52 -15.31
N ARG A 132 36.98 7.27 -15.26
CA ARG A 132 37.76 7.31 -14.02
C ARG A 132 37.73 8.67 -13.31
N SER A 133 37.87 9.78 -14.05
CA SER A 133 37.86 11.13 -13.46
C SER A 133 36.46 11.55 -13.00
N LEU A 134 35.42 11.08 -13.70
CA LEU A 134 34.03 11.40 -13.40
C LEU A 134 33.53 10.58 -12.21
N THR A 135 33.89 9.30 -12.13
CA THR A 135 33.59 8.45 -10.97
C THR A 135 34.26 8.97 -9.71
N GLU A 136 35.51 9.45 -9.78
CA GLU A 136 36.19 10.04 -8.62
C GLU A 136 35.58 11.38 -8.20
N LEU A 137 35.10 12.18 -9.15
CA LEU A 137 34.30 13.38 -8.85
C LEU A 137 32.96 13.00 -8.22
N GLY A 138 32.26 11.99 -8.76
CA GLY A 138 30.99 11.49 -8.23
C GLY A 138 31.09 10.98 -6.80
N ARG A 139 32.17 10.27 -6.46
CA ARG A 139 32.47 9.82 -5.09
C ARG A 139 32.61 10.99 -4.10
N LYS A 140 33.07 12.15 -4.54
CA LYS A 140 33.20 13.35 -3.70
C LYS A 140 31.96 14.25 -3.75
N GLY A 141 31.22 14.21 -4.86
CA GLY A 141 30.06 15.05 -5.16
C GLY A 141 28.69 14.41 -4.90
N GLY A 142 28.63 13.15 -4.50
CA GLY A 142 27.39 12.45 -4.12
C GLY A 142 26.55 11.94 -5.30
N PHE A 143 27.19 11.48 -6.38
CA PHE A 143 26.51 10.97 -7.58
C PHE A 143 27.22 9.74 -8.17
N THR A 144 26.48 8.80 -8.78
CA THR A 144 27.04 7.61 -9.45
C THR A 144 27.33 7.87 -10.92
N VAL A 145 28.21 7.09 -11.54
CA VAL A 145 28.61 7.30 -12.95
C VAL A 145 28.39 6.05 -13.78
N ASP A 146 27.65 6.21 -14.88
CA ASP A 146 27.53 5.21 -15.93
C ASP A 146 28.57 5.48 -17.04
N CYS A 147 29.41 4.49 -17.33
CA CYS A 147 30.63 4.63 -18.12
C CYS A 147 30.61 3.97 -19.51
N GLU A 148 29.49 3.42 -19.98
CA GLU A 148 29.46 2.71 -21.27
C GLU A 148 29.82 3.62 -22.47
N ALA A 149 30.72 3.15 -23.36
CA ALA A 149 31.28 3.93 -24.48
C ALA A 149 31.44 3.15 -25.82
N GLY A 150 30.47 3.31 -26.75
CA GLY A 150 30.58 3.34 -28.24
C GLY A 150 30.85 2.04 -29.06
N PRO A 151 30.85 2.12 -30.42
CA PRO A 151 29.75 2.24 -31.39
C PRO A 151 29.35 0.87 -32.03
N ALA A 152 28.09 0.71 -32.46
CA ALA A 152 27.70 -0.39 -33.36
C ALA A 152 26.68 0.12 -34.39
N ASP A 153 27.11 0.12 -35.66
CA ASP A 153 26.21 0.09 -36.81
C ASP A 153 25.35 -1.17 -36.74
N GLY A 154 24.05 -1.00 -36.97
CA GLY A 154 23.09 -2.09 -37.10
C GLY A 154 21.84 -1.76 -36.32
N ALA A 155 20.84 -1.25 -37.03
CA ALA A 155 19.42 -1.17 -36.67
C ALA A 155 19.06 -1.92 -35.38
N GLY A 156 19.31 -1.29 -34.24
CA GLY A 156 18.70 -1.67 -32.98
C GLY A 156 17.22 -1.26 -33.04
N PRO A 157 16.31 -2.00 -32.39
CA PRO A 157 14.94 -1.54 -32.28
C PRO A 157 14.95 -0.13 -31.65
N PRO A 158 13.98 0.74 -31.96
CA PRO A 158 13.91 2.07 -31.35
C PRO A 158 14.00 1.94 -29.83
N PRO A 159 14.51 2.97 -29.12
CA PRO A 159 14.66 2.93 -27.67
C PRO A 159 13.36 2.40 -27.09
N THR A 160 13.44 1.30 -26.36
CA THR A 160 12.26 0.73 -25.71
C THR A 160 11.67 1.81 -24.85
N ALA A 161 10.55 2.33 -25.34
CA ALA A 161 9.59 3.11 -24.63
C ALA A 161 9.50 2.57 -23.19
N ASP A 162 10.01 3.33 -22.23
CA ASP A 162 9.63 3.18 -20.83
C ASP A 162 8.21 3.78 -20.64
N HIS A 163 7.31 3.47 -21.58
CA HIS A 163 5.89 3.83 -21.58
C HIS A 163 5.12 2.61 -21.06
N THR A 164 5.13 2.43 -19.74
CA THR A 164 4.26 1.44 -19.10
C THR A 164 2.76 1.84 -19.12
N GLY A 165 2.44 3.03 -19.66
CA GLY A 165 1.07 3.54 -19.76
C GLY A 165 0.69 4.08 -21.14
N ARG A 166 -0.61 4.06 -21.45
CA ARG A 166 -1.16 4.53 -22.74
C ARG A 166 -0.79 5.98 -23.02
N THR A 167 -0.35 6.27 -24.24
CA THR A 167 -0.08 7.66 -24.69
C THR A 167 -1.38 8.47 -24.79
N ALA A 168 -1.27 9.78 -24.96
CA ALA A 168 -2.41 10.66 -25.15
C ALA A 168 -3.22 10.29 -26.41
N GLU A 169 -2.55 9.91 -27.50
CA GLU A 169 -3.18 9.43 -28.73
C GLU A 169 -3.93 8.11 -28.52
N GLU A 170 -3.28 7.13 -27.88
CA GLU A 170 -3.90 5.83 -27.59
C GLU A 170 -5.09 5.98 -26.64
N TYR A 171 -4.93 6.80 -25.60
CA TYR A 171 -5.98 7.09 -24.63
C TYR A 171 -7.20 7.72 -25.29
N ALA A 172 -6.99 8.75 -26.11
CA ALA A 172 -8.07 9.39 -26.87
C ALA A 172 -8.78 8.40 -27.79
N ALA A 173 -8.04 7.56 -28.52
CA ALA A 173 -8.62 6.56 -29.42
C ALA A 173 -9.44 5.47 -28.68
N GLU A 174 -9.04 5.08 -27.48
CA GLU A 174 -9.82 4.16 -26.63
C GLU A 174 -11.05 4.85 -26.04
N PHE A 175 -10.89 6.03 -25.45
CA PHE A 175 -11.99 6.78 -24.86
C PHE A 175 -13.09 7.08 -25.88
N ASN A 176 -12.71 7.46 -27.11
CA ASN A 176 -13.65 7.75 -28.19
C ASN A 176 -14.43 6.52 -28.69
N ARG A 177 -14.00 5.30 -28.35
CA ARG A 177 -14.75 4.06 -28.60
C ARG A 177 -15.66 3.67 -27.43
N SER A 178 -15.61 4.38 -26.32
CA SER A 178 -16.44 4.09 -25.15
C SER A 178 -17.92 4.46 -25.38
N PRO A 179 -18.85 3.89 -24.60
CA PRO A 179 -20.27 4.27 -24.63
C PRO A 179 -20.51 5.75 -24.33
N LEU A 180 -19.64 6.39 -23.54
CA LEU A 180 -19.75 7.82 -23.21
C LEU A 180 -19.76 8.69 -24.47
N VAL A 181 -18.87 8.38 -25.42
CA VAL A 181 -18.77 9.12 -26.69
C VAL A 181 -19.75 8.57 -27.72
N THR A 182 -19.82 7.24 -27.87
CA THR A 182 -20.59 6.60 -28.97
C THR A 182 -22.10 6.56 -28.74
N ALA A 183 -22.57 6.60 -27.49
CA ALA A 183 -23.99 6.49 -27.14
C ALA A 183 -24.50 7.68 -26.31
N GLU A 184 -23.68 8.25 -25.42
CA GLU A 184 -24.10 9.30 -24.48
C GLU A 184 -23.77 10.73 -24.97
N GLY A 185 -23.13 10.87 -26.13
CA GLY A 185 -22.90 12.15 -26.79
C GLY A 185 -21.85 13.04 -26.13
N HIS A 186 -20.89 12.44 -25.41
CA HIS A 186 -19.71 13.12 -24.87
C HIS A 186 -18.77 13.59 -26.02
N VAL A 187 -18.08 14.72 -25.81
CA VAL A 187 -17.17 15.31 -26.80
C VAL A 187 -15.90 14.45 -26.92
N PRO A 188 -15.51 14.01 -28.13
CA PRO A 188 -14.34 13.15 -28.28
C PRO A 188 -13.06 13.84 -27.80
N TYR A 189 -12.15 13.06 -27.23
CA TYR A 189 -10.81 13.52 -26.90
C TYR A 189 -9.87 13.42 -28.10
N HIS A 190 -8.80 14.22 -28.05
CA HIS A 190 -7.75 14.25 -29.04
C HIS A 190 -6.40 13.97 -28.37
N GLY A 191 -5.49 13.30 -29.08
CA GLY A 191 -4.14 13.01 -28.59
C GLY A 191 -3.22 14.24 -28.56
N THR A 192 -3.61 15.29 -29.27
CA THR A 192 -3.00 16.63 -29.23
C THR A 192 -4.08 17.67 -29.01
N ASP A 193 -3.71 18.81 -28.45
CA ASP A 193 -4.60 19.96 -28.33
C ASP A 193 -4.05 21.13 -29.15
N GLU A 194 -4.90 21.81 -29.92
CA GLU A 194 -4.48 22.85 -30.86
C GLU A 194 -5.26 24.15 -30.69
N ARG A 195 -4.55 25.29 -30.78
CA ARG A 195 -5.13 26.64 -30.80
C ARG A 195 -4.58 27.42 -31.98
N HIS A 196 -5.39 28.28 -32.56
CA HIS A 196 -4.90 29.30 -33.48
C HIS A 196 -4.37 30.48 -32.68
N VAL A 197 -3.17 30.93 -33.02
CA VAL A 197 -2.60 32.18 -32.52
C VAL A 197 -2.60 33.18 -33.67
N VAL A 198 -3.22 34.33 -33.44
CA VAL A 198 -3.43 35.35 -34.48
C VAL A 198 -3.03 36.73 -33.98
N ALA A 199 -2.66 37.61 -34.92
CA ALA A 199 -2.27 38.98 -34.60
C ALA A 199 -3.40 39.71 -33.83
N PRO A 200 -3.06 40.53 -32.82
CA PRO A 200 -4.03 41.28 -32.04
C PRO A 200 -4.78 42.28 -32.93
N LYS A 201 -6.04 42.57 -32.57
CA LYS A 201 -6.87 43.57 -33.25
C LYS A 201 -6.45 44.98 -32.86
N ALA A 202 -6.40 45.89 -33.83
CA ALA A 202 -6.25 47.34 -33.63
C ALA A 202 -7.51 48.10 -34.05
N SER A 203 -7.67 49.30 -33.50
CA SER A 203 -8.67 50.27 -33.97
C SER A 203 -8.27 50.85 -35.33
N LEU A 204 -9.27 51.32 -36.09
CA LEU A 204 -9.03 52.06 -37.32
C LEU A 204 -8.16 53.29 -37.06
N GLN A 205 -8.45 54.01 -35.98
CA GLN A 205 -7.69 55.18 -35.54
C GLN A 205 -6.20 54.86 -35.33
N CYS A 206 -5.87 53.72 -34.71
CA CYS A 206 -4.48 53.29 -34.54
C CYS A 206 -3.80 53.08 -35.91
N VAL A 207 -4.45 52.36 -36.82
CA VAL A 207 -3.93 52.12 -38.17
C VAL A 207 -3.75 53.41 -38.97
N GLU A 208 -4.71 54.33 -38.89
CA GLU A 208 -4.66 55.66 -39.52
C GLU A 208 -3.49 56.49 -39.00
N TRP A 209 -3.28 56.52 -37.68
CA TRP A 209 -2.18 57.26 -37.07
C TRP A 209 -0.79 56.70 -37.40
N HIS A 210 -0.71 55.41 -37.72
CA HIS A 210 0.49 54.78 -38.27
C HIS A 210 0.68 55.06 -39.78
N GLY A 211 -0.18 55.86 -40.42
CA GLY A 211 -0.08 56.28 -41.82
C GLY A 211 -0.37 55.17 -42.84
N LEU A 212 -0.91 54.03 -42.40
CA LEU A 212 -1.05 52.84 -43.23
C LEU A 212 -2.20 52.90 -44.24
N LEU A 213 -3.06 53.93 -44.14
CA LEU A 213 -4.19 54.19 -45.05
C LEU A 213 -4.01 55.47 -45.89
N ASP A 214 -2.86 56.15 -45.76
CA ASP A 214 -2.61 57.46 -46.40
C ASP A 214 -2.63 57.40 -47.92
N ALA A 215 -2.45 56.22 -48.52
CA ALA A 215 -2.54 56.02 -49.96
C ALA A 215 -3.89 56.45 -50.57
N ALA A 216 -4.97 56.44 -49.79
CA ALA A 216 -6.27 56.96 -50.24
C ALA A 216 -6.44 58.48 -50.02
N VAL A 217 -5.67 59.08 -49.10
CA VAL A 217 -5.81 60.49 -48.72
C VAL A 217 -5.24 61.37 -49.85
N GLY A 218 -6.14 62.05 -50.57
CA GLY A 218 -5.78 62.88 -51.73
C GLY A 218 -5.60 62.12 -53.05
N SER A 219 -5.83 60.81 -53.07
CA SER A 219 -5.88 60.02 -54.31
C SER A 219 -7.13 60.37 -55.12
N THR A 220 -7.00 60.42 -56.44
CA THR A 220 -8.13 60.56 -57.39
C THR A 220 -8.50 59.24 -58.07
N ASP A 221 -7.77 58.16 -57.76
CA ASP A 221 -8.03 56.83 -58.28
C ASP A 221 -9.09 56.11 -57.41
N GLN A 222 -10.27 55.89 -57.98
CA GLN A 222 -11.38 55.23 -57.31
C GLN A 222 -11.01 53.82 -56.84
N ALA A 223 -10.19 53.08 -57.58
CA ALA A 223 -9.83 51.72 -57.21
C ALA A 223 -8.97 51.69 -55.94
N VAL A 224 -8.10 52.70 -55.75
CA VAL A 224 -7.31 52.88 -54.53
C VAL A 224 -8.22 53.25 -53.35
N GLN A 225 -9.17 54.16 -53.57
CA GLN A 225 -10.13 54.57 -52.54
C GLN A 225 -11.00 53.40 -52.08
N ASP A 226 -11.55 52.61 -53.01
CA ASP A 226 -12.40 51.45 -52.71
C ASP A 226 -11.61 50.38 -51.94
N THR A 227 -10.37 50.09 -52.36
CA THR A 227 -9.51 49.11 -51.70
C THR A 227 -9.20 49.50 -50.25
N VAL A 228 -8.87 50.77 -49.99
CA VAL A 228 -8.57 51.27 -48.64
C VAL A 228 -9.84 51.34 -47.79
N TYR A 229 -10.98 51.69 -48.37
CA TYR A 229 -12.28 51.67 -47.68
C TYR A 229 -12.68 50.26 -47.24
N GLU A 230 -12.55 49.27 -48.14
CA GLU A 230 -12.77 47.85 -47.81
C GLU A 230 -11.84 47.36 -46.70
N LEU A 231 -10.59 47.82 -46.70
CA LEU A 231 -9.65 47.53 -45.62
C LEU A 231 -10.10 48.15 -44.30
N ALA A 232 -10.45 49.44 -44.30
CA ALA A 232 -10.90 50.15 -43.11
C ALA A 232 -12.18 49.54 -42.50
N ALA A 233 -13.11 49.09 -43.34
CA ALA A 233 -14.37 48.46 -42.91
C ALA A 233 -14.15 47.20 -42.06
N ARG A 234 -12.98 46.54 -42.17
CA ARG A 234 -12.61 45.38 -41.35
C ARG A 234 -12.49 45.72 -39.87
N GLU A 235 -12.38 46.99 -39.45
CA GLU A 235 -12.38 47.34 -38.02
C GLU A 235 -13.56 46.69 -37.26
N SER A 236 -14.74 46.60 -37.89
CA SER A 236 -15.93 46.00 -37.30
C SER A 236 -15.90 44.46 -37.20
N GLY A 237 -14.92 43.80 -37.83
CA GLY A 237 -14.81 42.35 -37.86
C GLY A 237 -14.55 41.71 -36.50
N SER A 238 -15.03 40.48 -36.33
CA SER A 238 -14.87 39.66 -35.11
C SER A 238 -14.50 38.23 -35.47
N LEU A 239 -13.68 37.56 -34.66
CA LEU A 239 -13.40 36.13 -34.81
C LEU A 239 -14.66 35.27 -34.61
N ASP A 240 -15.67 35.81 -33.92
CA ASP A 240 -16.93 35.12 -33.65
C ASP A 240 -17.96 35.24 -34.79
N ASP A 241 -17.61 35.83 -35.93
CA ASP A 241 -18.52 35.98 -37.06
C ASP A 241 -18.68 34.65 -37.84
N PRO A 242 -19.86 34.00 -37.79
CA PRO A 242 -20.09 32.71 -38.45
C PRO A 242 -20.17 32.80 -39.97
N SER A 243 -20.18 34.01 -40.55
CA SER A 243 -20.14 34.19 -42.01
C SER A 243 -18.75 33.90 -42.59
N GLN A 244 -17.72 33.88 -41.74
CA GLN A 244 -16.35 33.54 -42.15
C GLN A 244 -16.18 32.06 -42.48
N PRO A 245 -15.26 31.74 -43.40
CA PRO A 245 -14.97 30.35 -43.74
C PRO A 245 -14.38 29.60 -42.54
N ASN A 246 -14.85 28.38 -42.33
CA ASN A 246 -14.40 27.47 -41.26
C ASN A 246 -14.64 27.99 -39.83
N VAL A 247 -15.56 28.94 -39.62
CA VAL A 247 -15.99 29.37 -38.29
C VAL A 247 -17.29 28.66 -37.92
N GLN A 248 -17.30 27.96 -36.80
CA GLN A 248 -18.47 27.25 -36.26
C GLN A 248 -18.79 27.78 -34.86
N LEU A 249 -20.04 28.18 -34.62
CA LEU A 249 -20.47 28.62 -33.29
C LEU A 249 -21.03 27.45 -32.51
N GLU A 250 -20.37 27.07 -31.43
CA GLU A 250 -20.85 26.07 -30.49
C GLU A 250 -21.44 26.71 -29.25
N THR A 251 -22.47 26.06 -28.70
CA THR A 251 -23.11 26.50 -27.45
C THR A 251 -22.37 25.90 -26.26
N VAL A 252 -21.92 26.76 -25.36
CA VAL A 252 -21.30 26.35 -24.10
C VAL A 252 -22.40 25.79 -23.20
N ARG A 253 -22.37 24.47 -22.97
CA ARG A 253 -23.29 23.81 -22.05
C ARG A 253 -22.84 24.10 -20.61
N SER A 254 -23.53 25.02 -19.94
CA SER A 254 -23.31 25.30 -18.52
C SER A 254 -24.64 25.28 -17.77
N PRO A 255 -24.72 24.64 -16.59
CA PRO A 255 -25.90 24.71 -15.72
C PRO A 255 -26.24 26.13 -15.26
N ALA A 256 -25.26 27.05 -15.34
CA ALA A 256 -25.40 28.46 -14.99
C ALA A 256 -25.65 29.37 -16.21
N ALA A 257 -25.67 28.84 -17.43
CA ALA A 257 -25.96 29.63 -18.63
C ALA A 257 -27.43 30.02 -18.68
N ASP A 258 -27.71 31.25 -19.13
CA ASP A 258 -29.06 31.70 -19.47
C ASP A 258 -29.60 30.80 -20.61
N PRO A 259 -30.70 30.04 -20.38
CA PRO A 259 -31.30 29.20 -21.42
C PRO A 259 -31.81 29.99 -22.63
N GLU A 260 -32.16 31.28 -22.45
CA GLU A 260 -32.62 32.14 -23.54
C GLU A 260 -31.46 32.77 -24.32
N HIS A 261 -30.28 32.93 -23.70
CA HIS A 261 -29.07 33.50 -24.30
C HIS A 261 -27.84 32.65 -23.99
N PRO A 262 -27.74 31.44 -24.56
CA PRO A 262 -26.62 30.56 -24.27
C PRO A 262 -25.30 31.21 -24.71
N ALA A 263 -24.29 31.13 -23.84
CA ALA A 263 -22.93 31.53 -24.20
C ALA A 263 -22.46 30.69 -25.40
N ARG A 264 -21.84 31.36 -26.37
CA ARG A 264 -21.33 30.74 -27.60
C ARG A 264 -19.81 30.86 -27.66
N THR A 265 -19.18 29.91 -28.33
CA THR A 265 -17.74 29.90 -28.59
C THR A 265 -17.51 29.62 -30.06
N ALA A 266 -16.65 30.41 -30.69
CA ALA A 266 -16.25 30.23 -32.08
C ALA A 266 -15.12 29.22 -32.21
N LEU A 267 -15.33 28.22 -33.05
CA LEU A 267 -14.35 27.23 -33.45
C LEU A 267 -13.87 27.55 -34.86
N HIS A 268 -12.56 27.73 -35.01
CA HIS A 268 -11.90 27.92 -36.29
C HIS A 268 -11.32 26.59 -36.76
N THR A 269 -12.07 25.84 -37.56
CA THR A 269 -11.72 24.44 -37.94
C THR A 269 -10.74 24.34 -39.11
N GLY A 270 -10.37 25.47 -39.70
CA GLY A 270 -9.45 25.53 -40.84
C GLY A 270 -8.00 25.26 -40.45
N GLU A 271 -7.12 25.22 -41.45
CA GLU A 271 -5.67 25.15 -41.20
C GLU A 271 -5.09 26.52 -40.81
N ARG A 272 -5.70 27.60 -41.31
CA ARG A 272 -5.32 28.99 -41.05
C ARG A 272 -6.57 29.82 -40.77
N VAL A 273 -6.42 30.87 -39.96
CA VAL A 273 -7.46 31.87 -39.71
C VAL A 273 -7.18 33.08 -40.59
N GLN A 274 -8.12 33.39 -41.46
CA GLN A 274 -8.13 34.68 -42.15
C GLN A 274 -8.64 35.73 -41.17
N LEU A 275 -7.84 36.76 -40.90
CA LEU A 275 -8.24 37.79 -39.95
C LEU A 275 -9.45 38.58 -40.47
N PRO A 276 -10.57 38.67 -39.74
CA PRO A 276 -11.70 39.49 -40.14
C PRO A 276 -11.49 40.97 -39.84
N TYR A 277 -10.48 41.30 -39.03
CA TYR A 277 -10.23 42.64 -38.52
C TYR A 277 -8.89 43.24 -38.95
N LEU A 278 -8.69 44.50 -38.61
CA LEU A 278 -7.41 45.22 -38.74
C LEU A 278 -6.42 44.72 -37.67
N PRO A 279 -5.27 44.12 -38.05
CA PRO A 279 -4.25 43.73 -37.08
C PRO A 279 -3.46 44.94 -36.57
N ASP A 280 -2.87 44.81 -35.38
CA ASP A 280 -2.00 45.86 -34.81
C ASP A 280 -0.74 46.06 -35.67
N PRO A 281 -0.48 47.30 -36.15
CA PRO A 281 0.68 47.62 -36.99
C PRO A 281 2.04 47.25 -36.40
N LEU A 282 2.20 47.34 -35.08
CA LEU A 282 3.47 47.06 -34.42
C LEU A 282 3.65 45.59 -34.08
N SER A 283 2.59 44.78 -34.11
CA SER A 283 2.69 43.35 -33.83
C SER A 283 3.21 42.60 -35.05
N ILE A 284 4.45 42.10 -34.97
CA ILE A 284 5.12 41.32 -36.02
C ILE A 284 5.23 39.83 -35.69
N GLY A 285 4.78 39.41 -34.51
CA GLY A 285 4.75 38.01 -34.11
C GLY A 285 4.21 37.80 -32.70
N ALA A 286 4.46 36.60 -32.18
CA ALA A 286 4.24 36.22 -30.78
C ALA A 286 5.57 35.90 -30.10
N VAL A 287 5.66 36.19 -28.81
CA VAL A 287 6.73 35.76 -27.92
C VAL A 287 6.12 34.86 -26.85
N PHE A 288 6.68 33.69 -26.65
CA PHE A 288 6.35 32.79 -25.56
C PHE A 288 7.48 32.78 -24.54
N LEU A 289 7.13 32.96 -23.27
CA LEU A 289 8.04 32.83 -22.15
C LEU A 289 7.66 31.58 -21.36
N ASP A 290 8.68 30.93 -20.80
CA ASP A 290 8.53 29.77 -19.92
C ASP A 290 7.94 28.53 -20.63
N LEU A 291 8.25 28.35 -21.92
CA LEU A 291 7.86 27.12 -22.62
C LEU A 291 8.59 25.91 -22.03
N PRO A 292 7.90 24.78 -21.78
CA PRO A 292 8.53 23.52 -21.44
C PRO A 292 9.64 23.15 -22.44
N GLY A 293 10.83 22.83 -21.94
CA GLY A 293 11.99 22.49 -22.77
C GLY A 293 12.83 23.69 -23.24
N THR A 294 12.48 24.93 -22.86
CA THR A 294 13.35 26.11 -23.04
C THR A 294 14.10 26.46 -21.75
N PRO A 295 15.31 27.05 -21.86
CA PRO A 295 16.00 27.60 -20.69
C PRO A 295 15.17 28.67 -19.96
N PRO A 296 15.26 28.76 -18.62
CA PRO A 296 14.47 29.73 -17.85
C PRO A 296 14.68 31.17 -18.33
N GLY A 297 13.57 31.85 -18.64
CA GLY A 297 13.58 33.24 -19.09
C GLY A 297 14.02 33.48 -20.53
N GLU A 298 14.35 32.43 -21.30
CA GLU A 298 14.64 32.54 -22.73
C GLU A 298 13.34 32.65 -23.54
N PRO A 299 13.17 33.72 -24.35
CA PRO A 299 11.97 33.89 -25.16
C PRO A 299 11.99 33.00 -26.41
N PHE A 300 10.88 32.33 -26.68
CA PHE A 300 10.64 31.66 -27.95
C PHE A 300 9.79 32.57 -28.85
N THR A 301 10.34 32.99 -29.99
CA THR A 301 9.67 33.96 -30.87
C THR A 301 9.15 33.30 -32.14
N VAL A 302 7.95 33.67 -32.55
CA VAL A 302 7.32 33.22 -33.80
C VAL A 302 6.80 34.45 -34.54
N ARG A 303 7.40 34.77 -35.69
CA ARG A 303 6.95 35.89 -36.53
C ARG A 303 5.65 35.56 -37.25
N TRP A 304 4.81 36.56 -37.50
CA TRP A 304 3.70 36.45 -38.43
C TRP A 304 4.25 36.25 -39.86
N GLY A 305 3.62 35.37 -40.64
CA GLY A 305 3.87 35.29 -42.09
C GLY A 305 3.03 36.33 -42.85
N GLY A 306 3.09 36.29 -44.18
CA GLY A 306 2.25 37.11 -45.06
C GLY A 306 3.00 38.24 -45.77
N GLU A 307 2.57 38.57 -46.99
CA GLU A 307 3.23 39.56 -47.85
C GLU A 307 2.89 41.01 -47.48
N VAL A 308 1.77 41.22 -46.77
CA VAL A 308 1.24 42.55 -46.41
C VAL A 308 0.80 42.60 -44.95
N TRP A 309 1.02 43.74 -44.31
CA TRP A 309 0.77 43.94 -42.87
C TRP A 309 -0.68 43.66 -42.44
N HIS A 310 -1.66 43.92 -43.31
CA HIS A 310 -3.09 43.77 -43.01
C HIS A 310 -3.63 42.35 -43.25
N ARG A 311 -2.79 41.41 -43.68
CA ARG A 311 -3.11 39.98 -43.86
C ARG A 311 -1.97 39.10 -43.32
N PRO A 312 -1.63 39.22 -42.03
CA PRO A 312 -0.63 38.36 -41.42
C PRO A 312 -1.14 36.91 -41.37
N GLU A 313 -0.24 35.95 -41.54
CA GLU A 313 -0.57 34.53 -41.43
C GLU A 313 -0.65 34.09 -39.97
N SER A 314 -1.78 33.49 -39.59
CA SER A 314 -1.93 32.77 -38.32
C SER A 314 -0.99 31.56 -38.25
N PHE A 315 -0.67 31.11 -37.03
CA PHE A 315 -0.08 29.79 -36.81
C PHE A 315 -0.87 28.98 -35.78
N ARG A 316 -0.57 27.69 -35.68
CA ARG A 316 -1.16 26.82 -34.66
C ARG A 316 -0.17 26.57 -33.53
N LEU A 317 -0.64 26.71 -32.30
CA LEU A 317 0.04 26.18 -31.13
C LEU A 317 -0.52 24.77 -30.87
N ARG A 318 0.35 23.76 -30.85
CA ARG A 318 0.02 22.35 -30.63
C ARG A 318 0.67 21.86 -29.34
N LEU A 319 -0.13 21.35 -28.42
CA LEU A 319 0.32 20.60 -27.26
C LEU A 319 0.34 19.11 -27.60
N ALA A 320 1.48 18.46 -27.38
CA ALA A 320 1.67 17.03 -27.61
C ALA A 320 2.33 16.35 -26.40
N GLU A 321 2.17 15.04 -26.28
CA GLU A 321 2.90 14.27 -25.27
C GLU A 321 4.39 14.18 -25.62
N GLY A 322 5.26 14.36 -24.63
CA GLY A 322 6.69 14.09 -24.74
C GLY A 322 7.56 15.11 -24.00
N ASN A 323 8.87 15.01 -24.21
CA ASN A 323 9.87 15.87 -23.55
C ASN A 323 10.73 16.66 -24.56
N ALA A 324 10.34 16.67 -25.84
CA ALA A 324 11.11 17.37 -26.87
C ALA A 324 11.01 18.90 -26.69
N PRO A 325 12.10 19.64 -26.98
CA PRO A 325 12.08 21.10 -26.95
C PRO A 325 11.05 21.64 -27.94
N PRO A 326 10.51 22.85 -27.71
CA PRO A 326 9.50 23.42 -28.58
C PRO A 326 10.08 23.62 -29.99
N HIS A 327 9.30 23.23 -30.99
CA HIS A 327 9.72 23.28 -32.38
C HIS A 327 8.65 23.98 -33.22
N PHE A 328 9.06 25.01 -33.96
CA PHE A 328 8.23 25.67 -34.95
C PHE A 328 8.54 25.14 -36.35
N ASP A 329 7.55 24.51 -36.98
CA ASP A 329 7.62 24.11 -38.38
C ASP A 329 7.05 25.24 -39.24
N GLU A 330 7.93 25.92 -40.00
CA GLU A 330 7.56 27.04 -40.86
C GLU A 330 6.64 26.61 -42.02
N ALA A 331 6.79 25.39 -42.55
CA ALA A 331 6.01 24.96 -43.71
C ALA A 331 4.54 24.73 -43.36
N SER A 332 4.28 24.10 -42.20
CA SER A 332 2.92 23.88 -41.69
C SER A 332 2.42 25.01 -40.79
N ARG A 333 3.30 25.93 -40.38
CA ARG A 333 3.07 26.98 -39.38
C ARG A 333 2.47 26.44 -38.09
N VAL A 334 3.15 25.45 -37.52
CA VAL A 334 2.77 24.82 -36.24
C VAL A 334 3.92 24.90 -35.24
N LEU A 335 3.67 25.54 -34.10
CA LEU A 335 4.52 25.47 -32.91
C LEU A 335 4.10 24.27 -32.07
N THR A 336 4.91 23.22 -32.02
CA THR A 336 4.67 22.05 -31.18
C THR A 336 5.41 22.19 -29.86
N VAL A 337 4.67 22.07 -28.76
CA VAL A 337 5.19 22.06 -27.39
C VAL A 337 4.92 20.68 -26.79
N SER A 338 5.96 20.01 -26.32
CA SER A 338 5.85 18.68 -25.72
C SER A 338 5.75 18.79 -24.21
N LEU A 339 4.84 18.03 -23.60
CA LEU A 339 4.64 18.02 -22.16
C LEU A 339 4.65 16.58 -21.61
N PRO A 340 5.50 16.26 -20.61
CA PRO A 340 5.49 14.95 -19.95
C PRO A 340 4.17 14.70 -19.23
N LYS A 341 3.84 13.42 -19.01
CA LYS A 341 2.66 13.00 -18.25
C LYS A 341 2.65 13.64 -16.86
N GLY A 342 1.49 14.15 -16.43
CA GLY A 342 1.31 14.68 -15.09
C GLY A 342 1.89 16.09 -14.85
N VAL A 343 2.36 16.77 -15.90
CA VAL A 343 2.92 18.12 -15.79
C VAL A 343 1.87 19.18 -16.11
N VAL A 344 1.90 20.28 -15.37
CA VAL A 344 1.18 21.53 -15.65
C VAL A 344 2.21 22.63 -15.83
N ALA A 345 2.15 23.34 -16.96
CA ALA A 345 3.09 24.41 -17.29
C ALA A 345 2.34 25.72 -17.57
N PRO A 346 2.52 26.77 -16.74
CA PRO A 346 2.10 28.12 -17.08
C PRO A 346 3.08 28.71 -18.10
N VAL A 347 2.54 29.31 -19.16
CA VAL A 347 3.28 29.92 -20.27
C VAL A 347 2.75 31.33 -20.46
N ARG A 348 3.64 32.32 -20.60
CA ARG A 348 3.22 33.70 -20.88
C ARG A 348 3.38 33.99 -22.36
N MET A 349 2.34 34.55 -22.97
CA MET A 349 2.34 34.92 -24.39
C MET A 349 2.21 36.44 -24.54
N CYS A 350 3.16 37.05 -25.25
CA CYS A 350 3.20 38.48 -25.56
C CYS A 350 3.21 38.69 -27.08
N SER A 351 2.97 39.92 -27.54
CA SER A 351 3.26 40.29 -28.93
C SER A 351 4.76 40.52 -29.11
N LEU A 352 5.33 39.98 -30.19
CA LEU A 352 6.61 40.42 -30.70
C LEU A 352 6.37 41.72 -31.47
N ILE A 353 7.13 42.76 -31.14
CA ILE A 353 6.91 44.09 -31.71
C ILE A 353 8.09 44.56 -32.56
N ASP A 354 7.79 45.33 -33.61
CA ASP A 354 8.80 46.14 -34.31
C ASP A 354 8.97 47.44 -33.52
N PHE A 355 9.88 47.41 -32.56
CA PHE A 355 10.02 48.50 -31.59
C PHE A 355 10.76 49.70 -32.19
N ASP A 356 10.08 50.83 -32.22
CA ASP A 356 10.62 52.13 -32.60
C ASP A 356 10.43 53.10 -31.43
N GLU A 357 11.54 53.61 -30.88
CA GLU A 357 11.53 54.56 -29.76
C GLU A 357 10.89 55.91 -30.14
N ASP A 358 10.96 56.31 -31.41
CA ASP A 358 10.40 57.58 -31.89
C ASP A 358 8.87 57.47 -32.03
N VAL A 359 8.37 56.28 -32.39
CA VAL A 359 6.92 56.02 -32.48
C VAL A 359 6.33 55.67 -31.12
N MET A 360 7.01 54.87 -30.31
CA MET A 360 6.49 54.39 -29.03
C MET A 360 6.75 55.40 -27.91
N GLY A 361 5.84 56.36 -27.74
CA GLY A 361 5.95 57.46 -26.77
C GLY A 361 6.22 57.03 -25.32
N MET A 362 5.84 55.81 -24.92
CA MET A 362 6.20 55.24 -23.62
C MET A 362 7.72 55.11 -23.40
N ALA A 363 8.50 54.99 -24.48
CA ALA A 363 9.96 54.98 -24.42
C ALA A 363 10.52 56.29 -23.84
N SER A 364 9.84 57.42 -24.07
CA SER A 364 10.25 58.72 -23.50
C SER A 364 10.19 58.70 -21.97
N TRP A 365 9.22 58.00 -21.37
CA TRP A 365 9.13 57.86 -19.91
C TRP A 365 10.30 57.06 -19.34
N CYS A 366 10.82 56.07 -20.07
CA CYS A 366 12.02 55.35 -19.66
C CYS A 366 13.28 56.24 -19.70
N ARG A 367 13.32 57.21 -20.63
CA ARG A 367 14.43 58.17 -20.79
C ARG A 367 14.33 59.36 -19.83
N GLU A 368 13.18 59.57 -19.16
CA GLU A 368 13.01 60.64 -18.17
C GLU A 368 13.82 60.34 -16.91
N ILE A 369 14.77 61.22 -16.59
CA ILE A 369 15.66 61.05 -15.44
C ILE A 369 15.06 61.78 -14.24
N PRO A 370 14.68 61.06 -13.17
CA PRO A 370 14.08 61.69 -11.99
C PRO A 370 15.07 62.65 -11.34
N GLN A 371 14.56 63.81 -10.90
CA GLN A 371 15.33 64.71 -10.03
C GLN A 371 15.54 64.02 -8.68
N PRO A 372 16.78 64.02 -8.13
CA PRO A 372 17.03 63.39 -6.86
C PRO A 372 16.24 64.10 -5.75
N PRO A 373 15.79 63.37 -4.71
CA PRO A 373 15.18 64.01 -3.54
C PRO A 373 16.19 64.96 -2.88
N PRO A 374 15.73 66.07 -2.27
CA PRO A 374 16.62 67.03 -1.62
C PRO A 374 17.43 66.36 -0.51
N ARG A 375 18.77 66.42 -0.58
CA ARG A 375 19.71 65.85 0.40
C ARG A 375 20.29 66.92 1.32
N LEU A 376 20.71 66.51 2.53
CA LEU A 376 21.32 67.38 3.57
C LEU A 376 22.76 67.83 3.23
N ALA A 377 23.47 67.09 2.38
CA ALA A 377 24.79 67.44 1.85
C ALA A 377 24.73 67.50 0.31
N PRO A 378 25.46 68.43 -0.34
CA PRO A 378 25.50 68.50 -1.80
C PRO A 378 26.18 67.24 -2.36
N GLU A 379 25.53 66.61 -3.35
CA GLU A 379 26.09 65.50 -4.13
C GLU A 379 27.34 66.01 -4.87
N THR A 380 28.40 65.21 -4.90
CA THR A 380 29.60 65.55 -5.67
C THR A 380 29.33 65.37 -7.18
N GLU A 381 30.10 66.06 -8.03
CA GLU A 381 29.96 65.92 -9.50
C GLU A 381 30.16 64.48 -9.97
N GLU A 382 31.05 63.73 -9.30
CA GLU A 382 31.34 62.32 -9.61
C GLU A 382 30.16 61.40 -9.23
N GLU A 383 29.55 61.59 -8.06
CA GLU A 383 28.35 60.85 -7.64
C GLU A 383 27.15 61.16 -8.56
N ALA A 384 26.97 62.42 -8.95
CA ALA A 384 25.92 62.83 -9.88
C ALA A 384 26.11 62.20 -11.26
N ALA A 385 27.35 62.17 -11.79
CA ALA A 385 27.68 61.52 -13.05
C ALA A 385 27.50 60.00 -13.00
N ALA A 386 27.90 59.34 -11.90
CA ALA A 386 27.72 57.91 -11.71
C ALA A 386 26.23 57.52 -11.64
N ARG A 387 25.41 58.29 -10.91
CA ARG A 387 23.96 58.13 -10.86
C ARG A 387 23.33 58.30 -12.22
N GLN A 388 23.69 59.37 -12.94
CA GLN A 388 23.23 59.62 -14.31
C GLN A 388 23.55 58.44 -15.23
N ALA A 389 24.77 57.90 -15.17
CA ALA A 389 25.16 56.74 -15.98
C ALA A 389 24.39 55.47 -15.61
N GLU A 390 24.05 55.28 -14.32
CA GLU A 390 23.23 54.15 -13.88
C GLU A 390 21.78 54.28 -14.34
N GLU A 391 21.18 55.47 -14.28
CA GLU A 391 19.82 55.70 -14.80
C GLU A 391 19.76 55.49 -16.31
N VAL A 392 20.78 55.93 -17.06
CA VAL A 392 20.88 55.65 -18.51
C VAL A 392 20.96 54.15 -18.77
N ARG A 393 21.81 53.40 -18.03
CA ARG A 393 21.88 51.93 -18.16
C ARG A 393 20.54 51.27 -17.84
N ARG A 394 19.85 51.74 -16.80
CA ARG A 394 18.53 51.22 -16.41
C ARG A 394 17.50 51.48 -17.52
N ALA A 395 17.50 52.67 -18.11
CA ALA A 395 16.62 53.04 -19.22
C ALA A 395 16.91 52.19 -20.46
N ASP A 396 18.17 52.07 -20.87
CA ASP A 396 18.60 51.25 -22.01
C ASP A 396 18.19 49.78 -21.81
N HIS A 397 18.39 49.24 -20.61
CA HIS A 397 17.96 47.87 -20.28
C HIS A 397 16.43 47.71 -20.34
N ALA A 398 15.65 48.67 -19.84
CA ALA A 398 14.19 48.62 -19.90
C ALA A 398 13.68 48.65 -21.36
N LEU A 399 14.32 49.47 -22.21
CA LEU A 399 14.00 49.58 -23.64
C LEU A 399 14.43 48.33 -24.41
N GLU A 400 15.57 47.71 -24.07
CA GLU A 400 16.00 46.43 -24.63
C GLU A 400 15.00 45.31 -24.28
N VAL A 401 14.53 45.26 -23.03
CA VAL A 401 13.49 44.32 -22.59
C VAL A 401 12.15 44.61 -23.28
N ALA A 402 11.81 45.88 -23.52
CA ALA A 402 10.61 46.28 -24.26
C ALA A 402 10.68 45.86 -25.75
N ALA A 403 11.81 46.12 -26.41
CA ALA A 403 12.07 45.72 -27.80
C ALA A 403 12.03 44.19 -27.97
N ALA A 404 12.44 43.44 -26.95
CA ALA A 404 12.32 41.99 -26.91
C ALA A 404 10.90 41.46 -26.60
N GLY A 405 9.89 42.33 -26.42
CA GLY A 405 8.52 41.94 -26.08
C GLY A 405 8.35 41.39 -24.66
N ARG A 406 9.26 41.76 -23.74
CA ARG A 406 9.33 41.23 -22.37
C ARG A 406 8.94 42.27 -21.30
N HIS A 407 8.57 43.47 -21.70
CA HIS A 407 8.15 44.53 -20.79
C HIS A 407 6.63 44.69 -20.81
N TRP A 408 5.96 44.36 -19.71
CA TRP A 408 4.49 44.32 -19.62
C TRP A 408 3.76 45.62 -19.98
N MET A 409 4.40 46.78 -19.74
CA MET A 409 3.82 48.06 -20.12
C MET A 409 3.76 48.25 -21.64
N PHE A 410 4.72 47.70 -22.40
CA PHE A 410 4.76 47.82 -23.86
C PHE A 410 4.01 46.67 -24.54
N THR A 411 4.15 45.46 -23.99
CA THR A 411 3.55 44.22 -24.49
C THR A 411 3.03 43.42 -23.29
N PRO A 412 1.81 43.70 -22.79
CA PRO A 412 1.21 42.91 -21.72
C PRO A 412 1.11 41.45 -22.14
N TRP A 413 1.39 40.54 -21.20
CA TRP A 413 1.28 39.12 -21.45
C TRP A 413 -0.12 38.60 -21.18
N GLN A 414 -0.41 37.46 -21.79
CA GLN A 414 -1.56 36.63 -21.48
C GLN A 414 -1.09 35.24 -21.03
N ASP A 415 -1.72 34.71 -19.97
CA ASP A 415 -1.37 33.40 -19.43
C ASP A 415 -2.04 32.28 -20.22
N LEU A 416 -1.22 31.30 -20.62
CA LEU A 416 -1.62 30.03 -21.19
C LEU A 416 -1.25 28.91 -20.21
N THR A 417 -2.17 27.99 -19.96
CA THR A 417 -1.88 26.80 -19.13
C THR A 417 -1.84 25.57 -20.01
N LEU A 418 -0.71 24.89 -20.07
CA LEU A 418 -0.56 23.60 -20.74
C LEU A 418 -0.68 22.49 -19.69
N VAL A 419 -1.57 21.53 -19.93
CA VAL A 419 -1.86 20.44 -18.99
C VAL A 419 -1.72 19.10 -19.68
N HIS A 420 -0.90 18.22 -19.11
CA HIS A 420 -0.92 16.80 -19.45
C HIS A 420 -1.59 16.04 -18.30
N ALA A 421 -2.91 15.87 -18.44
CA ALA A 421 -3.75 15.28 -17.43
C ALA A 421 -3.63 13.74 -17.43
N VAL A 422 -3.33 13.13 -16.29
CA VAL A 422 -3.28 11.67 -16.16
C VAL A 422 -4.51 11.14 -15.42
N GLN A 423 -5.16 10.12 -15.98
CA GLN A 423 -6.40 9.58 -15.41
C GLN A 423 -6.19 9.05 -13.98
N GLN A 424 -5.04 8.44 -13.75
CA GLN A 424 -4.63 7.82 -12.49
C GLN A 424 -3.20 8.28 -12.15
N PRO A 425 -2.82 8.30 -10.86
CA PRO A 425 -1.44 8.57 -10.46
C PRO A 425 -0.43 7.68 -11.20
N LEU A 426 0.70 8.25 -11.58
CA LEU A 426 1.75 7.59 -12.38
C LEU A 426 2.48 6.46 -11.63
N ARG A 427 2.40 6.47 -10.29
CA ARG A 427 2.99 5.45 -9.41
C ARG A 427 1.96 4.97 -8.40
N ALA A 428 2.00 3.69 -8.06
CA ALA A 428 1.21 3.15 -6.97
C ALA A 428 1.80 3.58 -5.62
N PRO A 429 0.97 4.00 -4.65
CA PRO A 429 1.47 4.43 -3.35
C PRO A 429 2.05 3.25 -2.56
N VAL A 430 3.15 3.46 -1.84
CA VAL A 430 3.77 2.43 -0.99
C VAL A 430 3.69 2.87 0.46
N LEU A 431 2.90 2.14 1.25
CA LEU A 431 2.71 2.39 2.69
C LEU A 431 3.72 1.59 3.51
N GLN A 432 4.40 2.26 4.42
CA GLN A 432 5.21 1.65 5.47
C GLN A 432 4.73 2.16 6.82
N LEU A 433 4.22 1.26 7.66
CA LEU A 433 3.82 1.58 9.03
C LEU A 433 5.03 1.53 9.95
N THR A 434 5.05 2.39 10.95
CA THR A 434 6.11 2.46 11.97
C THR A 434 5.50 2.21 13.33
N ASP A 435 6.21 1.43 14.16
CA ASP A 435 5.79 1.20 15.53
C ASP A 435 5.83 2.50 16.33
N LEU A 436 4.75 2.78 17.04
CA LEU A 436 4.67 3.95 17.90
C LEU A 436 5.49 3.74 19.17
N ALA A 437 6.16 4.81 19.62
CA ALA A 437 6.90 4.80 20.88
C ALA A 437 5.99 4.57 22.09
N THR A 438 4.72 4.98 22.01
CA THR A 438 3.73 4.77 23.07
C THR A 438 2.77 3.67 22.61
N PRO A 439 2.66 2.55 23.36
CA PRO A 439 1.73 1.49 23.01
C PRO A 439 0.28 1.94 23.22
N ARG A 440 -0.65 1.22 22.58
CA ARG A 440 -2.09 1.36 22.77
C ARG A 440 -2.43 1.43 24.26
N ALA A 441 -3.20 2.44 24.67
CA ALA A 441 -3.58 2.61 26.07
C ALA A 441 -4.56 1.52 26.53
N SER A 442 -4.49 1.14 27.81
CA SER A 442 -5.45 0.19 28.39
C SER A 442 -6.89 0.70 28.28
N GLY A 443 -7.80 -0.17 27.84
CA GLY A 443 -9.21 0.14 27.60
C GLY A 443 -9.49 0.97 26.34
N ALA A 444 -8.49 1.29 25.52
CA ALA A 444 -8.70 2.07 24.30
C ALA A 444 -9.52 1.30 23.25
N THR A 445 -10.48 1.98 22.62
CA THR A 445 -11.28 1.44 21.49
C THR A 445 -10.69 1.76 20.12
N ALA A 446 -9.62 2.55 20.10
CA ALA A 446 -8.94 3.04 18.91
C ALA A 446 -7.50 2.55 18.85
N GLU A 447 -6.92 2.59 17.65
CA GLU A 447 -5.49 2.42 17.41
C GLU A 447 -4.91 3.65 16.71
N HIS A 448 -3.75 4.11 17.17
CA HIS A 448 -3.00 5.17 16.50
C HIS A 448 -2.08 4.55 15.45
N LEU A 449 -2.01 5.21 14.30
CA LEU A 449 -1.11 4.85 13.20
C LEU A 449 -0.09 5.97 12.98
N ALA A 450 1.13 5.57 12.63
CA ALA A 450 2.17 6.42 12.07
C ALA A 450 2.94 5.66 10.99
N GLY A 451 3.54 6.41 10.08
CA GLY A 451 4.31 5.80 8.99
C GLY A 451 4.58 6.77 7.85
N THR A 452 4.96 6.19 6.72
CA THR A 452 5.24 6.90 5.48
C THR A 452 4.45 6.32 4.31
N VAL A 453 4.11 7.18 3.35
CA VAL A 453 3.54 6.80 2.06
C VAL A 453 4.42 7.42 0.97
N ALA A 454 5.17 6.59 0.24
CA ALA A 454 5.84 7.03 -0.98
C ALA A 454 4.81 7.15 -2.11
N LEU A 455 4.86 8.25 -2.88
CA LEU A 455 3.90 8.59 -3.92
C LEU A 455 4.53 9.43 -5.04
N ASP A 456 3.85 9.50 -6.18
CA ASP A 456 4.19 10.44 -7.24
C ASP A 456 3.55 11.81 -6.98
N GLU A 457 4.36 12.75 -6.51
CA GLU A 457 3.94 14.13 -6.25
C GLU A 457 3.70 14.92 -7.54
N ALA A 458 3.96 14.34 -8.71
CA ALA A 458 3.56 14.75 -10.07
C ALA A 458 2.07 14.59 -10.40
N SER A 459 1.42 13.58 -9.81
CA SER A 459 0.11 13.11 -10.27
C SER A 459 -0.89 12.80 -9.16
N THR A 460 -0.45 12.76 -7.90
CA THR A 460 -1.31 12.44 -6.75
C THR A 460 -1.88 13.69 -6.07
N ASP A 461 -3.19 13.77 -5.89
CA ASP A 461 -3.85 14.84 -5.11
C ASP A 461 -4.35 14.38 -3.74
N ARG A 462 -4.70 13.11 -3.61
CA ARG A 462 -5.25 12.57 -2.37
C ARG A 462 -4.67 11.20 -2.06
N ILE A 463 -4.41 10.94 -0.78
CA ILE A 463 -4.12 9.61 -0.24
C ILE A 463 -5.22 9.24 0.75
N ASP A 464 -5.92 8.15 0.50
CA ASP A 464 -6.82 7.51 1.46
C ASP A 464 -6.19 6.23 2.00
N VAL A 465 -6.41 5.94 3.28
CA VAL A 465 -6.02 4.66 3.89
C VAL A 465 -7.29 3.90 4.25
N VAL A 466 -7.41 2.68 3.71
CA VAL A 466 -8.54 1.76 3.99
C VAL A 466 -8.02 0.60 4.82
N ALA A 467 -8.73 0.29 5.90
CA ALA A 467 -8.44 -0.85 6.76
C ALA A 467 -9.34 -2.03 6.39
N GLU A 468 -8.75 -3.22 6.28
CA GLU A 468 -9.44 -4.48 6.03
C GLU A 468 -9.03 -5.52 7.08
N TRP A 469 -9.98 -6.21 7.70
CA TRP A 469 -9.69 -7.30 8.64
C TRP A 469 -10.82 -8.34 8.67
N THR A 470 -10.53 -9.47 9.31
CA THR A 470 -11.52 -10.51 9.59
C THR A 470 -11.99 -10.37 11.03
N GLU A 471 -13.25 -10.02 11.23
CA GLU A 471 -13.88 -10.02 12.54
C GLU A 471 -14.23 -11.45 12.94
N VAL A 472 -13.93 -11.82 14.19
CA VAL A 472 -14.18 -13.16 14.74
C VAL A 472 -15.13 -13.06 15.92
N THR A 473 -16.20 -13.83 15.88
CA THR A 473 -17.17 -13.91 16.98
C THR A 473 -17.52 -15.35 17.32
N ASP A 474 -17.90 -15.58 18.58
CA ASP A 474 -18.44 -16.87 18.99
C ASP A 474 -19.92 -17.00 18.59
N ALA A 475 -20.14 -17.34 17.32
CA ALA A 475 -21.46 -17.52 16.72
C ALA A 475 -21.43 -18.69 15.71
N GLY A 476 -22.62 -19.09 15.25
CA GLY A 476 -22.76 -20.13 14.22
C GLY A 476 -22.55 -21.58 14.73
N PRO A 477 -22.60 -22.56 13.81
CA PRO A 477 -22.56 -23.99 14.13
C PRO A 477 -21.16 -24.50 14.49
N THR A 478 -20.10 -23.77 14.13
CA THR A 478 -18.71 -24.11 14.43
C THR A 478 -18.16 -23.37 15.65
N GLY A 479 -18.99 -22.54 16.29
CA GLY A 479 -18.58 -21.61 17.34
C GLY A 479 -17.67 -20.48 16.87
N ARG A 480 -17.23 -20.47 15.61
CA ARG A 480 -16.34 -19.44 15.07
C ARG A 480 -16.94 -18.90 13.78
N ASP A 481 -17.60 -17.76 13.88
CA ASP A 481 -18.14 -17.01 12.75
C ASP A 481 -17.16 -15.90 12.35
N THR A 482 -16.85 -15.81 11.06
CA THR A 482 -15.89 -14.86 10.51
C THR A 482 -16.57 -13.92 9.52
N ARG A 483 -16.28 -12.62 9.65
CA ARG A 483 -16.79 -11.61 8.73
C ARG A 483 -15.69 -10.66 8.29
N THR A 484 -15.44 -10.58 7.00
CA THR A 484 -14.56 -9.56 6.43
C THR A 484 -15.20 -8.18 6.58
N THR A 485 -14.44 -7.24 7.13
CA THR A 485 -14.83 -5.85 7.33
C THR A 485 -13.81 -4.95 6.65
N ALA A 486 -14.29 -3.90 5.99
CA ALA A 486 -13.47 -2.89 5.33
C ALA A 486 -14.02 -1.51 5.67
N VAL A 487 -13.18 -0.59 6.13
CA VAL A 487 -13.55 0.80 6.45
C VAL A 487 -12.49 1.78 5.99
N PRO A 488 -12.86 2.97 5.47
CA PRO A 488 -11.91 4.07 5.31
C PRO A 488 -11.48 4.56 6.70
N VAL A 489 -10.17 4.75 6.90
CA VAL A 489 -9.60 5.23 8.16
C VAL A 489 -9.47 6.75 8.10
N PHE A 490 -8.72 7.26 7.12
CA PHE A 490 -8.56 8.69 6.89
C PHE A 490 -8.20 8.97 5.43
N GLY A 491 -8.34 10.24 5.03
CA GLY A 491 -7.90 10.76 3.74
C GLY A 491 -7.16 12.09 3.89
N LEU A 492 -6.08 12.25 3.12
CA LEU A 492 -5.21 13.42 3.13
C LEU A 492 -5.11 14.01 1.73
N LEU A 493 -5.46 15.29 1.58
CA LEU A 493 -5.18 16.06 0.35
C LEU A 493 -3.72 16.52 0.38
N THR A 494 -2.94 16.19 -0.65
CA THR A 494 -1.52 16.54 -0.74
C THR A 494 -1.30 18.06 -0.73
N ALA A 495 -2.25 18.83 -1.26
CA ALA A 495 -2.24 20.29 -1.22
C ALA A 495 -2.41 20.87 0.20
N GLY A 496 -3.06 20.14 1.12
CA GLY A 496 -3.28 20.55 2.50
C GLY A 496 -2.16 20.12 3.47
N VAL A 497 -1.15 19.39 2.98
CA VAL A 497 -0.07 18.85 3.80
C VAL A 497 1.12 19.81 3.83
N SER A 498 1.67 20.03 5.03
CA SER A 498 2.88 20.84 5.22
C SER A 498 4.07 20.33 4.40
N ARG A 499 4.88 21.25 3.85
CA ARG A 499 6.16 20.94 3.18
C ARG A 499 7.36 21.17 4.11
N GLU A 500 7.17 21.96 5.16
CA GLU A 500 8.18 22.37 6.13
C GLU A 500 7.83 21.84 7.54
N GLY A 501 8.83 21.62 8.39
CA GLY A 501 8.64 20.99 9.71
C GLY A 501 9.61 19.84 10.04
N VAL A 502 9.46 19.27 11.22
CA VAL A 502 10.22 18.10 11.69
C VAL A 502 9.33 16.87 11.58
N PRO A 503 9.82 15.73 11.03
CA PRO A 503 9.09 14.47 11.04
C PRO A 503 8.61 14.11 12.46
N GLU A 504 7.47 13.43 12.56
CA GLU A 504 6.78 13.03 13.82
C GLU A 504 6.18 14.17 14.65
N ALA A 505 6.75 15.38 14.62
CA ALA A 505 6.17 16.57 15.28
C ALA A 505 5.00 17.17 14.48
N GLU A 506 5.08 17.09 13.15
CA GLU A 506 3.97 17.43 12.26
C GLU A 506 3.04 16.23 12.05
N PRO A 507 1.70 16.39 12.16
CA PRO A 507 0.72 15.33 11.88
C PRO A 507 0.85 14.73 10.48
N SER A 508 1.25 15.55 9.51
CA SER A 508 1.49 15.15 8.14
C SER A 508 2.53 16.07 7.49
N LEU A 509 3.52 15.49 6.81
CA LEU A 509 4.60 16.22 6.13
C LEU A 509 4.88 15.55 4.77
N LEU A 510 4.88 16.32 3.68
CA LEU A 510 5.17 15.82 2.34
C LEU A 510 6.47 16.44 1.81
N ARG A 511 7.49 15.61 1.60
CA ARG A 511 8.78 16.01 1.03
C ARG A 511 9.30 14.98 0.07
N ASN A 512 9.75 15.42 -1.09
CA ASN A 512 10.43 14.59 -2.10
C ASN A 512 9.64 13.31 -2.42
N GLY A 513 8.31 13.43 -2.61
CA GLY A 513 7.45 12.27 -2.89
C GLY A 513 7.16 11.34 -1.70
N VAL A 514 7.53 11.71 -0.47
CA VAL A 514 7.26 10.92 0.74
C VAL A 514 6.35 11.70 1.68
N LEU A 515 5.17 11.14 1.94
CA LEU A 515 4.20 11.63 2.92
C LEU A 515 4.40 10.91 4.26
N THR A 516 4.97 11.57 5.25
CA THR A 516 4.98 11.08 6.63
C THR A 516 3.68 11.47 7.32
N PHE A 517 3.12 10.59 8.15
CA PHE A 517 1.92 10.86 8.91
C PHE A 517 1.98 10.29 10.34
N SER A 518 1.30 10.96 11.28
CA SER A 518 1.10 10.49 12.65
C SER A 518 -0.27 10.93 13.17
N THR A 519 -1.14 9.95 13.40
CA THR A 519 -2.48 10.18 13.98
C THR A 519 -2.41 10.60 15.45
N GLN A 520 -1.35 10.24 16.17
CA GLN A 520 -1.12 10.68 17.55
C GLN A 520 -0.78 12.17 17.59
N ALA A 521 0.16 12.62 16.74
CA ALA A 521 0.50 14.04 16.62
C ALA A 521 -0.72 14.88 16.18
N ALA A 522 -1.56 14.34 15.28
CA ALA A 522 -2.83 14.96 14.88
C ALA A 522 -3.77 15.16 16.07
N GLU A 523 -3.95 14.13 16.91
CA GLU A 523 -4.80 14.19 18.09
C GLU A 523 -4.25 15.18 19.15
N GLU A 524 -2.95 15.17 19.40
CA GLU A 524 -2.30 16.10 20.33
C GLU A 524 -2.45 17.56 19.86
N ARG A 525 -2.29 17.83 18.55
CA ARG A 525 -2.54 19.16 17.97
C ARG A 525 -4.01 19.57 18.12
N SER A 526 -4.96 18.66 17.88
CA SER A 526 -6.38 18.92 18.10
C SER A 526 -6.66 19.29 19.56
N LYS A 527 -6.13 18.52 20.52
CA LYS A 527 -6.24 18.77 21.97
C LYS A 527 -5.64 20.14 22.35
N ALA A 528 -4.46 20.48 21.83
CA ALA A 528 -3.82 21.78 22.06
C ALA A 528 -4.65 22.97 21.54
N SER A 529 -5.44 22.77 20.47
CA SER A 529 -6.39 23.76 19.95
C SER A 529 -7.70 23.87 20.75
N GLY A 530 -7.87 23.05 21.80
CA GLY A 530 -9.12 22.90 22.53
C GLY A 530 -10.21 22.21 21.71
N GLY A 531 -9.84 21.34 20.77
CA GLY A 531 -10.76 20.61 19.88
C GLY A 531 -11.37 21.43 18.74
N LYS A 532 -10.88 22.66 18.50
CA LYS A 532 -11.38 23.52 17.41
C LYS A 532 -10.95 23.03 16.03
N ILE A 533 -9.81 22.36 15.95
CA ILE A 533 -9.26 21.77 14.73
C ILE A 533 -9.43 20.25 14.84
N PRO A 534 -10.13 19.59 13.91
CA PRO A 534 -10.26 18.14 13.94
C PRO A 534 -8.89 17.47 13.72
N PRO A 535 -8.62 16.31 14.34
CA PRO A 535 -7.38 15.60 14.12
C PRO A 535 -7.34 15.05 12.68
N VAL A 536 -6.41 15.51 11.86
CA VAL A 536 -6.20 15.00 10.51
C VAL A 536 -4.70 14.67 10.36
N PRO A 537 -4.32 13.41 10.09
CA PRO A 537 -5.17 12.23 9.93
C PRO A 537 -5.82 11.72 11.24
N GLU A 538 -6.98 11.07 11.13
CA GLU A 538 -7.71 10.47 12.25
C GLU A 538 -7.14 9.08 12.62
N LYS A 539 -7.25 8.71 13.90
CA LYS A 539 -6.94 7.36 14.40
C LYS A 539 -8.02 6.35 13.99
N HIS A 540 -7.69 5.06 13.96
CA HIS A 540 -8.66 4.02 13.60
C HIS A 540 -9.51 3.60 14.80
N GLU A 541 -10.81 3.88 14.76
CA GLU A 541 -11.77 3.48 15.79
C GLU A 541 -12.43 2.12 15.49
N PHE A 542 -12.34 1.18 16.43
CA PHE A 542 -12.98 -0.14 16.35
C PHE A 542 -14.29 -0.23 17.16
N GLY A 543 -14.44 0.63 18.18
CA GLY A 543 -15.58 0.58 19.11
C GLY A 543 -15.49 -0.51 20.18
N ASP A 544 -14.41 -1.31 20.19
CA ASP A 544 -14.12 -2.31 21.22
C ASP A 544 -12.61 -2.43 21.48
N THR A 545 -12.26 -3.26 22.46
CA THR A 545 -10.89 -3.43 22.96
C THR A 545 -10.18 -4.66 22.40
N LYS A 546 -10.75 -5.34 21.40
CA LYS A 546 -10.26 -6.64 20.92
C LYS A 546 -8.96 -6.53 20.11
N HIS A 547 -8.20 -7.62 20.11
CA HIS A 547 -7.09 -7.84 19.20
C HIS A 547 -7.57 -8.11 17.76
N ARG A 548 -6.88 -7.54 16.77
CA ARG A 548 -7.12 -7.75 15.33
C ARG A 548 -5.82 -7.68 14.54
N THR A 549 -5.68 -8.53 13.54
CA THR A 549 -4.71 -8.33 12.47
C THR A 549 -5.39 -7.54 11.34
N VAL A 550 -4.94 -6.30 11.13
CA VAL A 550 -5.54 -5.36 10.19
C VAL A 550 -4.60 -5.13 9.01
N ARG A 551 -5.14 -5.15 7.80
CA ARG A 551 -4.44 -4.80 6.56
C ARG A 551 -4.82 -3.38 6.17
N TYR A 552 -3.86 -2.46 6.22
CA TYR A 552 -4.03 -1.07 5.81
C TYR A 552 -3.56 -0.90 4.37
N ARG A 553 -4.45 -0.48 3.49
CA ARG A 553 -4.19 -0.30 2.06
C ARG A 553 -4.22 1.19 1.71
N PRO A 554 -3.15 1.74 1.12
CA PRO A 554 -3.15 3.09 0.60
C PRO A 554 -3.85 3.16 -0.78
N LEU A 555 -4.64 4.19 -0.99
CA LEU A 555 -5.31 4.54 -2.24
C LEU A 555 -4.89 5.95 -2.65
N ALA A 556 -4.32 6.10 -3.84
CA ALA A 556 -3.92 7.39 -4.38
C ALA A 556 -4.93 7.88 -5.43
N GLY A 557 -5.46 9.08 -5.25
CA GLY A 557 -6.35 9.76 -6.21
C GLY A 557 -5.59 10.70 -7.13
N SER A 558 -5.97 10.73 -8.42
CA SER A 558 -5.38 11.63 -9.42
C SER A 558 -5.70 13.09 -9.12
N ARG A 559 -4.69 13.96 -9.26
CA ARG A 559 -4.87 15.43 -9.24
C ARG A 559 -5.60 16.00 -10.43
N PHE A 560 -5.77 15.18 -11.46
CA PHE A 560 -6.35 15.59 -12.70
C PHE A 560 -7.82 15.21 -12.81
N GLY A 561 -8.48 14.84 -11.71
CA GLY A 561 -9.88 14.40 -11.71
C GLY A 561 -10.82 15.32 -12.48
N ASP A 562 -10.65 16.65 -12.36
CA ASP A 562 -11.46 17.67 -13.04
C ASP A 562 -11.28 17.74 -14.56
N TYR A 563 -10.27 17.05 -15.10
CA TYR A 563 -10.02 16.94 -16.55
C TYR A 563 -10.62 15.66 -17.15
N PHE A 564 -11.33 14.86 -16.36
CA PHE A 564 -12.00 13.64 -16.79
C PHE A 564 -13.51 13.72 -16.54
N PRO A 565 -14.31 12.86 -17.18
CA PRO A 565 -15.76 12.91 -17.01
C PRO A 565 -16.14 12.67 -15.53
N PRO A 566 -17.12 13.43 -14.98
CA PRO A 566 -17.48 13.34 -13.56
C PRO A 566 -17.98 11.95 -13.15
N GLN A 567 -18.44 11.13 -14.10
CA GLN A 567 -18.83 9.74 -13.87
C GLN A 567 -17.66 8.88 -13.37
N PHE A 568 -16.41 9.26 -13.66
CA PHE A 568 -15.22 8.53 -13.19
C PHE A 568 -14.97 8.71 -11.69
N ALA A 569 -15.51 9.78 -11.09
CA ALA A 569 -15.48 10.02 -9.66
C ALA A 569 -16.71 9.43 -8.93
N ALA A 570 -17.62 8.75 -9.64
CA ALA A 570 -18.80 8.16 -9.02
C ALA A 570 -18.41 7.04 -8.04
N PRO A 571 -19.10 6.90 -6.88
CA PRO A 571 -18.84 5.83 -5.93
C PRO A 571 -18.84 4.45 -6.60
N GLY A 572 -17.88 3.60 -6.23
CA GLY A 572 -17.71 2.26 -6.82
C GLY A 572 -16.92 2.22 -8.12
N HIS A 573 -16.50 3.36 -8.67
CA HIS A 573 -15.60 3.44 -9.82
C HIS A 573 -14.19 3.80 -9.35
N ASN A 574 -13.22 2.92 -9.62
CA ASN A 574 -11.81 3.15 -9.29
C ASN A 574 -11.04 3.81 -10.45
N ALA A 575 -11.75 4.52 -11.33
CA ALA A 575 -11.22 5.02 -12.58
C ALA A 575 -10.19 6.14 -12.39
N LEU A 576 -10.19 6.84 -11.25
CA LEU A 576 -9.26 7.93 -10.92
C LEU A 576 -8.26 7.58 -9.81
N THR A 577 -8.31 6.34 -9.31
CA THR A 577 -7.54 5.92 -8.14
C THR A 577 -6.64 4.75 -8.45
N VAL A 578 -5.49 4.70 -7.79
CA VAL A 578 -4.54 3.58 -7.84
C VAL A 578 -4.37 3.01 -6.44
N GLN A 579 -4.42 1.69 -6.33
CA GLN A 579 -4.24 0.99 -5.06
C GLN A 579 -2.77 0.61 -4.89
N GLY A 580 -2.26 0.78 -3.68
CA GLY A 580 -1.00 0.19 -3.27
C GLY A 580 -1.17 -1.18 -2.61
N GLU A 581 -0.03 -1.81 -2.31
CA GLU A 581 0.02 -3.01 -1.49
C GLU A 581 -0.39 -2.71 -0.05
N ALA A 582 -1.07 -3.68 0.58
CA ALA A 582 -1.54 -3.51 1.95
C ALA A 582 -0.43 -3.85 2.97
N ALA A 583 -0.26 -2.99 3.97
CA ALA A 583 0.60 -3.24 5.11
C ALA A 583 -0.20 -3.94 6.22
N GLU A 584 0.28 -5.09 6.69
CA GLU A 584 -0.32 -5.81 7.81
C GLU A 584 0.19 -5.22 9.15
N HIS A 585 -0.73 -5.03 10.09
CA HIS A 585 -0.44 -4.49 11.41
C HIS A 585 -1.28 -5.20 12.47
N SER A 586 -0.60 -5.64 13.53
CA SER A 586 -1.25 -6.28 14.68
C SER A 586 -1.71 -5.22 15.66
N VAL A 587 -3.03 -5.11 15.85
CA VAL A 587 -3.66 -4.21 16.80
C VAL A 587 -3.87 -4.98 18.10
N PRO A 588 -3.10 -4.73 19.17
CA PRO A 588 -3.15 -5.52 20.41
C PRO A 588 -4.47 -5.32 21.16
N SER A 589 -4.94 -6.35 21.87
CA SER A 589 -6.07 -6.22 22.80
C SER A 589 -5.74 -5.21 23.91
N SER A 590 -6.62 -4.24 24.15
CA SER A 590 -6.40 -3.20 25.16
C SER A 590 -7.06 -3.52 26.51
N ALA A 591 -7.86 -4.57 26.59
CA ALA A 591 -8.50 -5.05 27.81
C ALA A 591 -8.26 -6.55 28.03
N PRO A 592 -8.22 -7.02 29.29
CA PRO A 592 -8.04 -8.42 29.59
C PRO A 592 -9.21 -9.26 29.06
N PRO A 593 -8.96 -10.50 28.63
CA PRO A 593 -10.02 -11.44 28.31
C PRO A 593 -10.97 -11.65 29.50
N THR A 594 -12.21 -12.06 29.21
CA THR A 594 -13.13 -12.52 30.25
C THR A 594 -12.68 -13.83 30.87
N ALA A 595 -13.00 -14.07 32.15
CA ALA A 595 -12.62 -15.30 32.83
C ALA A 595 -13.19 -16.55 32.14
N PRO A 596 -12.44 -17.66 32.06
CA PRO A 596 -12.91 -18.88 31.41
C PRO A 596 -14.08 -19.48 32.20
N ARG A 597 -15.15 -19.85 31.49
CA ARG A 597 -16.30 -20.55 32.06
C ARG A 597 -16.02 -22.05 32.02
N VAL A 598 -15.28 -22.55 33.00
CA VAL A 598 -14.97 -23.99 33.10
C VAL A 598 -16.25 -24.76 33.44
N LEU A 599 -16.63 -25.72 32.59
CA LEU A 599 -17.80 -26.57 32.81
C LEU A 599 -17.43 -27.79 33.66
N TYR A 600 -16.42 -28.54 33.22
CA TYR A 600 -15.85 -29.69 33.93
C TYR A 600 -14.59 -30.16 33.21
N CYS A 601 -13.78 -30.97 33.89
CA CYS A 601 -12.57 -31.58 33.34
C CYS A 601 -12.70 -33.11 33.39
N ILE A 602 -12.18 -33.81 32.39
CA ILE A 602 -12.12 -35.28 32.35
C ILE A 602 -10.70 -35.75 32.00
N PRO A 603 -10.21 -36.85 32.59
CA PRO A 603 -8.97 -37.46 32.11
C PRO A 603 -9.20 -38.01 30.69
N THR A 604 -8.18 -37.89 29.85
CA THR A 604 -8.15 -38.48 28.51
C THR A 604 -7.01 -39.50 28.42
N LEU A 605 -7.15 -40.43 27.48
CA LEU A 605 -6.13 -41.42 27.20
C LEU A 605 -5.96 -41.57 25.69
N ALA A 606 -4.74 -41.92 25.29
CA ALA A 606 -4.44 -42.37 23.94
C ALA A 606 -3.96 -43.83 24.01
N LEU A 607 -4.36 -44.63 23.03
CA LEU A 607 -3.94 -46.03 22.85
C LEU A 607 -3.10 -46.12 21.58
N GLU A 608 -1.91 -46.67 21.69
CA GLU A 608 -0.97 -46.92 20.60
C GLU A 608 -0.72 -48.42 20.48
N GLU A 609 -0.72 -48.97 19.28
CA GLU A 609 -0.34 -50.36 18.98
C GLU A 609 0.95 -50.35 18.15
N ASP A 610 1.96 -51.11 18.57
CA ASP A 610 3.24 -51.24 17.86
C ASP A 610 3.21 -52.53 17.01
N SER A 611 2.94 -52.35 15.71
CA SER A 611 2.79 -53.45 14.75
C SER A 611 4.10 -54.04 14.23
N ASP A 612 5.25 -53.43 14.56
CA ASP A 612 6.57 -53.81 14.02
C ASP A 612 7.30 -54.85 14.90
N ALA A 613 6.73 -55.18 16.05
CA ALA A 613 7.24 -56.22 16.94
C ALA A 613 6.98 -57.63 16.35
N LEU A 614 7.96 -58.16 15.62
CA LEU A 614 7.88 -59.43 14.86
C LEU A 614 7.38 -60.66 15.66
N ASP A 615 7.50 -60.66 17.00
CA ASP A 615 7.16 -61.78 17.89
C ASP A 615 6.34 -61.38 19.16
N ALA A 616 5.78 -60.16 19.20
CA ALA A 616 5.01 -59.69 20.36
C ALA A 616 3.94 -58.67 19.93
N VAL A 617 2.77 -58.69 20.55
CA VAL A 617 1.84 -57.56 20.49
C VAL A 617 2.22 -56.59 21.59
N VAL A 618 2.43 -55.32 21.25
CA VAL A 618 2.75 -54.28 22.24
C VAL A 618 1.72 -53.16 22.14
N HIS A 619 0.96 -52.95 23.21
CA HIS A 619 0.03 -51.84 23.36
C HIS A 619 0.60 -50.83 24.36
N ARG A 620 0.50 -49.53 24.07
CA ARG A 620 0.83 -48.46 25.00
C ARG A 620 -0.40 -47.60 25.25
N ARG A 621 -0.73 -47.38 26.52
CA ARG A 621 -1.67 -46.35 26.95
C ARG A 621 -0.90 -45.14 27.44
N ARG A 622 -1.18 -43.97 26.87
CA ARG A 622 -0.83 -42.66 27.41
C ARG A 622 -1.98 -42.15 28.27
N GLY A 623 -1.73 -41.87 29.55
CA GLY A 623 -2.79 -41.51 30.50
C GLY A 623 -2.71 -40.08 31.06
N GLY A 624 -1.65 -39.35 30.72
CA GLY A 624 -1.39 -37.98 31.19
C GLY A 624 -2.29 -36.89 30.58
N GLY A 625 -3.39 -37.24 29.91
CA GLY A 625 -4.25 -36.27 29.24
C GLY A 625 -5.37 -35.73 30.15
N ILE A 626 -5.72 -34.45 30.00
CA ILE A 626 -6.89 -33.82 30.60
C ILE A 626 -7.64 -33.01 29.55
N ARG A 627 -8.92 -33.31 29.32
CA ARG A 627 -9.82 -32.46 28.54
C ARG A 627 -10.56 -31.50 29.45
N VAL A 628 -10.46 -30.21 29.15
CA VAL A 628 -11.19 -29.13 29.84
C VAL A 628 -12.34 -28.67 28.96
N TYR A 629 -13.59 -28.84 29.39
CA TYR A 629 -14.75 -28.29 28.69
C TYR A 629 -15.07 -26.87 29.18
N LEU A 630 -15.41 -25.99 28.24
CA LEU A 630 -15.53 -24.55 28.40
C LEU A 630 -16.87 -24.05 27.82
N GLY A 631 -17.51 -23.15 28.55
CA GLY A 631 -18.76 -22.49 28.13
C GLY A 631 -18.53 -21.31 27.18
N ARG A 632 -19.52 -21.08 26.32
CA ARG A 632 -19.62 -19.92 25.42
C ARG A 632 -20.00 -18.63 26.19
N PRO A 633 -19.71 -17.42 25.67
CA PRO A 633 -19.00 -17.13 24.42
C PRO A 633 -17.47 -17.10 24.57
N TRP A 634 -16.74 -17.32 23.47
CA TRP A 634 -15.28 -17.18 23.31
C TRP A 634 -14.90 -15.94 22.47
N PHE A 635 -13.60 -15.63 22.37
CA PHE A 635 -13.04 -14.47 21.63
C PHE A 635 -13.41 -13.11 22.24
N SER A 636 -13.41 -13.02 23.57
CA SER A 636 -13.69 -11.78 24.30
C SER A 636 -12.61 -10.70 24.11
N SER A 637 -11.35 -11.11 23.95
CA SER A 637 -10.20 -10.25 23.64
C SER A 637 -9.82 -10.28 22.16
N GLY A 638 -10.69 -10.78 21.29
CA GLY A 638 -10.44 -10.90 19.85
C GLY A 638 -9.86 -12.23 19.40
N ASP A 639 -9.38 -12.25 18.16
CA ASP A 639 -8.84 -13.47 17.56
C ASP A 639 -7.53 -13.89 18.25
N GLY A 640 -7.25 -15.19 18.25
CA GLY A 640 -6.08 -15.77 18.92
C GLY A 640 -6.22 -16.00 20.42
N GLU A 641 -7.39 -15.78 21.03
CA GLU A 641 -7.66 -16.07 22.46
C GLU A 641 -7.48 -17.57 22.77
N LEU A 642 -6.55 -17.89 23.68
CA LEU A 642 -6.17 -19.24 24.11
C LEU A 642 -6.73 -19.57 25.51
N LEU A 643 -6.85 -20.85 25.85
CA LEU A 643 -6.93 -21.28 27.26
C LEU A 643 -5.51 -21.29 27.83
N GLY A 644 -5.27 -20.56 28.92
CA GLY A 644 -4.00 -20.52 29.62
C GLY A 644 -4.00 -21.37 30.89
N VAL A 645 -2.95 -22.17 31.10
CA VAL A 645 -2.65 -22.83 32.37
C VAL A 645 -1.59 -22.00 33.11
N VAL A 646 -1.91 -21.57 34.33
CA VAL A 646 -1.05 -20.70 35.15
C VAL A 646 -0.06 -21.52 35.94
N LEU A 647 1.23 -21.24 35.75
CA LEU A 647 2.36 -21.82 36.45
C LEU A 647 3.06 -20.75 37.27
N GLY A 648 3.58 -21.11 38.44
CA GLY A 648 4.36 -20.21 39.28
C GLY A 648 5.56 -20.91 39.87
N GLU A 649 6.20 -20.26 40.84
CA GLU A 649 7.29 -20.90 41.58
C GLU A 649 6.81 -22.15 42.34
N PRO A 650 7.68 -23.15 42.60
CA PRO A 650 7.30 -24.42 43.24
C PRO A 650 6.47 -24.24 44.52
N PRO A 651 5.40 -25.01 44.75
CA PRO A 651 4.48 -24.72 45.85
C PRO A 651 5.14 -24.90 47.21
N GLY A 652 4.72 -24.07 48.17
CA GLY A 652 5.15 -24.17 49.57
C GLY A 652 4.45 -25.29 50.34
N GLY A 653 3.37 -25.83 49.77
CA GLY A 653 2.58 -26.91 50.36
C GLY A 653 1.40 -26.43 51.20
N ASP A 654 1.08 -25.13 51.16
CA ASP A 654 -0.09 -24.53 51.81
C ASP A 654 -1.05 -23.99 50.75
N PRO A 655 -2.13 -24.72 50.41
CA PRO A 655 -3.12 -24.29 49.41
C PRO A 655 -3.83 -22.97 49.75
N ALA A 656 -3.81 -22.55 51.03
CA ALA A 656 -4.37 -21.28 51.46
C ALA A 656 -3.38 -20.10 51.29
N SER A 657 -2.11 -20.40 51.02
CA SER A 657 -1.12 -19.39 50.69
C SER A 657 -1.46 -18.73 49.35
N VAL A 658 -1.24 -17.42 49.27
CA VAL A 658 -1.56 -16.64 48.06
C VAL A 658 -0.83 -17.16 46.82
N ARG A 659 0.38 -17.69 47.01
CA ARG A 659 1.20 -18.34 45.97
C ARG A 659 0.52 -19.59 45.42
N ASP A 660 0.16 -20.54 46.29
CA ASP A 660 -0.36 -21.84 45.87
C ASP A 660 -1.83 -21.74 45.42
N ALA A 661 -2.58 -20.75 45.90
CA ALA A 661 -4.00 -20.57 45.57
C ALA A 661 -4.27 -20.24 44.09
N HIS A 662 -3.32 -19.60 43.39
CA HIS A 662 -3.52 -19.06 42.03
C HIS A 662 -2.76 -19.80 40.92
N VAL A 663 -2.03 -20.86 41.26
CA VAL A 663 -1.19 -21.61 40.31
C VAL A 663 -1.63 -23.06 40.22
N THR A 664 -1.27 -23.70 39.11
CA THR A 664 -1.55 -25.12 38.88
C THR A 664 -0.70 -25.97 39.82
N LEU A 665 -1.34 -26.90 40.51
CA LEU A 665 -0.68 -27.81 41.44
C LEU A 665 -0.87 -29.25 40.99
N MET A 666 0.15 -30.07 41.25
CA MET A 666 0.04 -31.52 41.19
C MET A 666 0.35 -32.11 42.57
N GLY A 667 -0.44 -33.09 42.97
CA GLY A 667 -0.32 -33.80 44.24
C GLY A 667 -0.29 -35.30 44.04
N ARG A 668 0.44 -36.00 44.90
CA ARG A 668 0.44 -37.46 44.94
C ARG A 668 -0.90 -37.97 45.48
N ASP A 669 -1.37 -39.10 44.98
CA ASP A 669 -2.49 -39.81 45.62
C ASP A 669 -2.15 -40.10 47.09
N PRO A 670 -2.95 -39.65 48.07
CA PRO A 670 -2.67 -39.88 49.49
C PRO A 670 -2.84 -41.35 49.90
N VAL A 671 -3.58 -42.15 49.12
CA VAL A 671 -3.79 -43.59 49.40
C VAL A 671 -2.54 -44.39 49.07
N HIS A 672 -1.83 -44.00 48.01
CA HIS A 672 -0.74 -44.79 47.43
C HIS A 672 0.62 -44.13 47.62
N ARG A 673 1.61 -44.90 48.07
CA ARG A 673 3.00 -44.46 48.11
C ARG A 673 3.66 -44.62 46.74
N SER A 674 3.35 -43.73 45.80
CA SER A 674 4.01 -43.66 44.49
C SER A 674 5.25 -42.76 44.48
N ALA A 675 5.91 -42.68 43.31
CA ALA A 675 6.96 -41.72 43.04
C ALA A 675 6.52 -40.27 43.40
N PRO A 676 7.45 -39.40 43.84
CA PRO A 676 7.15 -38.00 44.14
C PRO A 676 6.59 -37.25 42.94
N VAL A 677 5.65 -36.36 43.20
CA VAL A 677 5.13 -35.41 42.21
C VAL A 677 5.95 -34.12 42.30
N VAL A 678 6.38 -33.61 41.15
CA VAL A 678 7.11 -32.33 41.05
C VAL A 678 6.14 -31.18 40.78
N ALA A 679 6.56 -29.96 41.11
CA ALA A 679 5.83 -28.76 40.74
C ALA A 679 5.67 -28.71 39.20
N PRO A 680 4.49 -28.35 38.67
CA PRO A 680 4.30 -28.25 37.23
C PRO A 680 5.19 -27.15 36.63
N THR A 681 6.07 -27.54 35.72
CA THR A 681 6.89 -26.64 34.91
C THR A 681 6.35 -26.58 33.48
N PRO A 682 6.79 -25.63 32.63
CA PRO A 682 6.36 -25.56 31.23
C PRO A 682 6.53 -26.89 30.48
N GLU A 683 7.59 -27.65 30.77
CA GLU A 683 7.90 -28.93 30.12
C GLU A 683 6.93 -30.05 30.46
N VAL A 684 6.13 -29.90 31.53
CA VAL A 684 5.06 -30.85 31.85
C VAL A 684 3.98 -30.80 30.76
N PHE A 685 3.74 -29.63 30.15
CA PHE A 685 2.67 -29.44 29.18
C PHE A 685 3.17 -29.58 27.75
N THR A 686 3.08 -30.78 27.19
CA THR A 686 3.79 -31.15 25.95
C THR A 686 3.18 -30.59 24.67
N ASN A 687 1.88 -30.26 24.68
CA ASN A 687 1.13 -29.79 23.52
C ASN A 687 0.69 -28.32 23.61
N ALA A 688 1.31 -27.52 24.49
CA ALA A 688 1.04 -26.09 24.55
C ALA A 688 1.52 -25.37 23.27
N VAL A 689 0.69 -24.48 22.72
CA VAL A 689 0.98 -23.77 21.46
C VAL A 689 1.71 -22.44 21.67
N ARG A 690 1.66 -21.90 22.90
CA ARG A 690 2.31 -20.64 23.25
C ARG A 690 2.73 -20.67 24.72
N GLN A 691 3.92 -20.17 25.01
CA GLN A 691 4.36 -19.88 26.38
C GLN A 691 4.47 -18.35 26.54
N SER A 692 3.93 -17.80 27.62
CA SER A 692 4.08 -16.37 27.92
C SER A 692 5.49 -16.04 28.42
N PRO A 693 5.96 -14.79 28.25
CA PRO A 693 6.98 -14.26 29.14
C PRO A 693 6.47 -14.24 30.60
N PRO A 694 7.33 -14.00 31.61
CA PRO A 694 6.85 -13.84 32.99
C PRO A 694 5.84 -12.69 33.08
N LEU A 695 4.62 -12.99 33.53
CA LEU A 695 3.52 -12.04 33.65
C LEU A 695 3.21 -11.73 35.12
N PRO A 696 2.88 -10.48 35.47
CA PRO A 696 2.41 -10.15 36.80
C PRO A 696 0.93 -10.51 36.96
N LEU A 697 0.62 -11.41 37.88
CA LEU A 697 -0.75 -11.71 38.32
C LEU A 697 -1.11 -10.87 39.54
N ALA A 698 -2.17 -10.08 39.45
CA ALA A 698 -2.67 -9.32 40.59
C ALA A 698 -3.32 -10.26 41.63
N THR A 699 -2.81 -10.24 42.86
CA THR A 699 -3.39 -10.97 44.00
C THR A 699 -3.65 -10.03 45.18
N PRO A 700 -4.50 -10.43 46.17
CA PRO A 700 -4.74 -9.61 47.36
C PRO A 700 -3.49 -9.27 48.19
N SER A 701 -2.40 -10.04 48.05
CA SER A 701 -1.14 -9.81 48.78
C SER A 701 -0.03 -9.17 47.94
N GLY A 702 -0.33 -8.74 46.71
CA GLY A 702 0.62 -8.14 45.78
C GLY A 702 0.73 -8.90 44.45
N PRO A 703 1.51 -8.39 43.50
CA PRO A 703 1.71 -9.07 42.22
C PRO A 703 2.53 -10.36 42.40
N LEU A 704 2.05 -11.46 41.82
CA LEU A 704 2.74 -12.73 41.73
C LEU A 704 3.24 -12.93 40.30
N THR A 705 4.53 -13.20 40.12
CA THR A 705 5.05 -13.52 38.78
C THR A 705 4.67 -14.94 38.39
N VAL A 706 4.03 -15.09 37.23
CA VAL A 706 3.56 -16.37 36.70
C VAL A 706 3.98 -16.57 35.24
N THR A 707 3.97 -17.81 34.79
CA THR A 707 4.10 -18.19 33.38
C THR A 707 2.79 -18.84 32.95
N VAL A 708 2.28 -18.47 31.77
CA VAL A 708 1.04 -19.01 31.22
C VAL A 708 1.35 -19.90 30.02
N MET A 709 0.88 -21.15 30.06
CA MET A 709 0.93 -22.09 28.94
C MET A 709 -0.40 -22.04 28.19
N GLY A 710 -0.38 -21.61 26.93
CA GLY A 710 -1.56 -21.42 26.09
C GLY A 710 -1.89 -22.63 25.23
N PHE A 711 -3.19 -22.97 25.15
CA PHE A 711 -3.75 -24.07 24.37
C PHE A 711 -4.88 -23.55 23.47
N ALA A 712 -4.87 -23.97 22.21
CA ALA A 712 -5.88 -23.55 21.24
C ALA A 712 -7.22 -24.27 21.51
N PRO A 713 -8.33 -23.54 21.70
CA PRO A 713 -9.63 -24.13 21.94
C PRO A 713 -10.20 -24.78 20.67
N GLN A 714 -10.81 -25.95 20.84
CA GLN A 714 -11.53 -26.70 19.81
C GLN A 714 -13.02 -26.67 20.09
N PHE A 715 -13.84 -26.74 19.05
CA PHE A 715 -15.30 -26.69 19.17
C PHE A 715 -15.89 -28.10 19.15
N ASP A 716 -16.77 -28.39 20.10
CA ASP A 716 -17.58 -29.60 20.19
C ASP A 716 -19.02 -29.25 19.78
N ASP A 717 -19.38 -29.66 18.57
CA ASP A 717 -20.70 -29.46 17.96
C ASP A 717 -21.67 -30.62 18.24
N SER A 718 -21.23 -31.66 18.95
CA SER A 718 -22.05 -32.85 19.26
C SER A 718 -23.15 -32.56 20.31
N VAL A 719 -23.02 -31.47 21.05
CA VAL A 719 -24.00 -31.01 22.05
C VAL A 719 -24.85 -29.87 21.51
N GLU A 720 -26.14 -29.87 21.86
CA GLU A 720 -27.05 -28.79 21.47
C GLU A 720 -26.55 -27.44 22.00
N GLY A 721 -26.40 -26.47 21.10
CA GLY A 721 -25.81 -25.15 21.41
C GLY A 721 -24.28 -25.08 21.35
N GLY A 722 -23.60 -26.22 21.26
CA GLY A 722 -22.14 -26.34 21.14
C GLY A 722 -21.34 -25.83 22.34
N ARG A 723 -20.10 -26.29 22.48
CA ARG A 723 -19.18 -25.86 23.55
C ARG A 723 -17.73 -25.89 23.10
N TRP A 724 -16.86 -25.26 23.87
CA TRP A 724 -15.43 -25.29 23.63
C TRP A 724 -14.75 -26.36 24.49
N PHE A 725 -13.62 -26.88 24.05
CA PHE A 725 -12.75 -27.69 24.88
C PHE A 725 -11.28 -27.50 24.53
N CYS A 726 -10.39 -27.79 25.47
CA CYS A 726 -8.96 -27.91 25.23
C CYS A 726 -8.46 -29.24 25.79
N ASP A 727 -7.63 -29.92 25.02
CA ASP A 727 -6.88 -31.09 25.47
C ASP A 727 -5.50 -30.66 25.97
N LEU A 728 -5.22 -31.00 27.22
CA LEU A 728 -3.93 -30.76 27.87
C LEU A 728 -3.21 -32.09 27.96
N GLU A 729 -2.02 -32.19 27.38
CA GLU A 729 -1.15 -33.36 27.51
C GLU A 729 -0.09 -33.08 28.57
N LEU A 730 -0.07 -33.90 29.63
CA LEU A 730 0.84 -33.76 30.76
C LEU A 730 1.84 -34.93 30.81
N ASP A 731 3.13 -34.61 30.85
CA ASP A 731 4.17 -35.57 31.22
C ASP A 731 4.32 -35.64 32.75
N THR A 732 3.60 -36.56 33.37
CA THR A 732 3.63 -36.78 34.82
C THR A 732 4.80 -37.63 35.30
N LYS A 733 5.74 -37.99 34.41
CA LYS A 733 6.87 -38.88 34.71
C LYS A 733 6.39 -40.19 35.36
N ASP A 734 6.99 -40.56 36.48
CA ASP A 734 6.72 -41.81 37.20
C ASP A 734 5.63 -41.67 38.28
N ALA A 735 4.95 -40.52 38.37
CA ALA A 735 3.84 -40.36 39.30
C ALA A 735 2.67 -41.25 38.89
N CYS A 736 2.22 -42.12 39.81
CA CYS A 736 1.06 -42.97 39.58
C CYS A 736 -0.20 -42.26 40.08
N LEU A 737 -1.20 -42.11 39.20
CA LEU A 737 -2.50 -41.50 39.50
C LEU A 737 -2.41 -40.14 40.22
N PRO A 738 -1.57 -39.18 39.77
CA PRO A 738 -1.48 -37.89 40.44
C PRO A 738 -2.78 -37.08 40.28
N PHE A 739 -3.09 -36.28 41.30
CA PHE A 739 -4.14 -35.28 41.24
C PHE A 739 -3.58 -33.97 40.68
N VAL A 740 -4.30 -33.37 39.75
CA VAL A 740 -3.99 -32.07 39.16
C VAL A 740 -5.11 -31.09 39.52
N ARG A 741 -4.75 -29.96 40.12
CA ARG A 741 -5.64 -28.80 40.28
C ARG A 741 -5.20 -27.71 39.32
N LEU A 742 -5.94 -27.55 38.23
CA LEU A 742 -5.62 -26.56 37.20
C LEU A 742 -6.02 -25.16 37.66
N ALA A 743 -5.10 -24.20 37.49
CA ALA A 743 -5.40 -22.78 37.53
C ALA A 743 -5.47 -22.27 36.09
N LEU A 744 -6.67 -21.88 35.66
CA LEU A 744 -6.99 -21.59 34.26
C LEU A 744 -7.31 -20.10 34.06
N VAL A 745 -6.83 -19.55 32.96
CA VAL A 745 -7.15 -18.20 32.48
C VAL A 745 -7.53 -18.27 31.01
N ARG A 746 -8.18 -17.23 30.49
CA ARG A 746 -8.11 -16.94 29.06
C ARG A 746 -6.89 -16.08 28.82
N TYR A 747 -6.12 -16.39 27.77
CA TYR A 747 -4.82 -15.79 27.48
C TYR A 747 -4.81 -15.23 26.06
N GLN A 748 -4.52 -13.94 25.93
CA GLN A 748 -4.32 -13.23 24.67
C GLN A 748 -2.85 -12.85 24.55
N PRO A 749 -2.05 -13.59 23.75
CA PRO A 749 -0.63 -13.26 23.57
C PRO A 749 -0.41 -11.89 22.92
N ASP A 750 -1.35 -11.41 22.12
CA ASP A 750 -1.27 -10.15 21.39
C ASP A 750 -2.12 -9.08 22.10
N ALA A 751 -1.70 -8.72 23.31
CA ALA A 751 -2.35 -7.74 24.18
C ALA A 751 -1.36 -6.70 24.71
N VAL A 752 -1.88 -5.54 25.13
CA VAL A 752 -1.08 -4.51 25.80
C VAL A 752 -0.64 -5.01 27.19
N PRO A 753 0.47 -4.49 27.73
CA PRO A 753 0.95 -4.88 29.06
C PRO A 753 -0.14 -4.77 30.14
N GLY A 754 -0.37 -5.87 30.86
CA GLY A 754 -1.39 -5.99 31.91
C GLY A 754 -2.79 -6.44 31.42
N ALA A 755 -2.99 -6.63 30.12
CA ALA A 755 -4.23 -7.12 29.51
C ALA A 755 -4.10 -8.53 28.91
N GLU A 756 -3.00 -9.24 29.16
CA GLU A 756 -2.68 -10.51 28.52
C GLU A 756 -3.55 -11.67 29.03
N MET A 757 -4.02 -11.61 30.27
CA MET A 757 -4.76 -12.72 30.89
C MET A 757 -5.98 -12.27 31.69
N SER A 758 -6.99 -13.14 31.73
CA SER A 758 -8.15 -12.98 32.59
C SER A 758 -7.84 -13.25 34.07
N PRO A 759 -8.79 -12.99 34.99
CA PRO A 759 -8.73 -13.56 36.33
C PRO A 759 -8.62 -15.10 36.31
N VAL A 760 -7.94 -15.66 37.31
CA VAL A 760 -7.74 -17.11 37.47
C VAL A 760 -9.02 -17.80 37.91
N VAL A 761 -9.35 -18.91 37.27
CA VAL A 761 -10.42 -19.83 37.63
C VAL A 761 -9.81 -21.19 37.96
N LEU A 762 -10.15 -21.74 39.12
CA LEU A 762 -9.70 -23.06 39.52
C LEU A 762 -10.65 -24.12 38.98
N ALA A 763 -10.09 -25.17 38.37
CA ALA A 763 -10.84 -26.38 38.06
C ALA A 763 -10.94 -27.30 39.29
N ASP A 764 -11.89 -28.22 39.27
CA ASP A 764 -11.92 -29.33 40.21
C ASP A 764 -10.67 -30.21 40.09
N LEU A 765 -10.35 -30.94 41.15
CA LEU A 765 -9.24 -31.90 41.16
C LEU A 765 -9.51 -33.03 40.15
N VAL A 766 -8.61 -33.20 39.19
CA VAL A 766 -8.66 -34.28 38.20
C VAL A 766 -7.53 -35.25 38.48
N ARG A 767 -7.84 -36.55 38.48
CA ARG A 767 -6.84 -37.62 38.57
C ARG A 767 -6.48 -38.07 37.16
N THR A 768 -5.22 -37.91 36.75
CA THR A 768 -4.76 -38.46 35.46
C THR A 768 -4.58 -39.97 35.56
N LEU A 769 -4.56 -40.64 34.41
CA LEU A 769 -4.30 -42.07 34.35
C LEU A 769 -2.79 -42.30 34.19
N PRO A 770 -2.21 -43.37 34.76
CA PRO A 770 -0.79 -43.62 34.59
C PRO A 770 -0.51 -44.19 33.19
N ASP A 771 0.69 -44.04 32.67
CA ASP A 771 1.06 -44.72 31.42
C ASP A 771 1.13 -46.25 31.63
N ARG A 772 0.77 -47.03 30.61
CA ARG A 772 0.90 -48.49 30.63
C ARG A 772 1.48 -48.99 29.32
N GLU A 773 2.38 -49.94 29.40
CA GLU A 773 2.83 -50.73 28.26
C GLU A 773 2.53 -52.20 28.55
N LEU A 774 1.66 -52.78 27.72
CA LEU A 774 1.35 -54.20 27.69
C LEU A 774 2.15 -54.85 26.58
N ARG A 775 2.85 -55.94 26.89
CA ARG A 775 3.47 -56.82 25.90
C ARG A 775 2.92 -58.22 26.04
N VAL A 776 2.52 -58.82 24.93
CA VAL A 776 2.00 -60.20 24.85
C VAL A 776 2.82 -60.97 23.80
N ARG A 777 3.55 -61.99 24.23
CA ARG A 777 4.25 -62.90 23.31
C ARG A 777 3.48 -64.22 23.20
N THR A 778 3.28 -64.67 21.97
CA THR A 778 2.56 -65.92 21.69
C THR A 778 3.53 -67.11 21.64
N GLY A 779 3.32 -68.11 22.50
CA GLY A 779 4.03 -69.39 22.51
C GLY A 779 3.08 -70.57 22.79
N GLU A 780 3.57 -71.61 23.49
CA GLU A 780 2.71 -72.68 24.04
C GLU A 780 1.72 -72.14 25.11
N SER A 781 2.14 -71.08 25.81
CA SER A 781 1.34 -70.18 26.64
C SER A 781 1.48 -68.74 26.12
N LEU A 782 0.66 -67.82 26.62
CA LEU A 782 0.86 -66.38 26.38
C LEU A 782 1.75 -65.81 27.49
N ASP A 783 2.93 -65.31 27.15
CA ASP A 783 3.75 -64.54 28.07
C ASP A 783 3.24 -63.10 28.09
N VAL A 784 2.71 -62.67 29.22
CA VAL A 784 2.08 -61.35 29.40
C VAL A 784 2.95 -60.53 30.34
N SER A 785 3.29 -59.31 29.94
CA SER A 785 3.95 -58.33 30.81
C SER A 785 3.27 -56.97 30.75
N VAL A 786 3.01 -56.36 31.90
CA VAL A 786 2.52 -54.98 32.02
C VAL A 786 3.51 -54.15 32.82
N THR A 787 3.90 -52.99 32.32
CA THR A 787 4.78 -52.04 33.01
C THR A 787 4.26 -50.60 32.89
N GLY A 788 4.60 -49.77 33.88
CA GLY A 788 4.19 -48.37 33.94
C GLY A 788 4.30 -47.80 35.37
N PRO A 789 4.06 -46.50 35.57
CA PRO A 789 4.04 -45.90 36.90
C PRO A 789 3.14 -46.67 37.88
N SER A 790 3.68 -47.05 39.03
CA SER A 790 2.98 -47.82 40.08
C SER A 790 3.24 -47.24 41.48
N TRP A 791 2.76 -47.92 42.52
CA TRP A 791 3.01 -47.58 43.91
C TRP A 791 3.69 -48.71 44.69
N ASP A 792 4.43 -48.32 45.72
CA ASP A 792 5.05 -49.22 46.68
C ASP A 792 3.95 -49.94 47.50
N PRO A 793 3.85 -51.28 47.42
CA PRO A 793 2.86 -52.05 48.17
C PRO A 793 3.23 -52.22 49.65
N THR A 794 4.38 -51.71 50.12
CA THR A 794 4.80 -51.81 51.53
C THR A 794 3.82 -51.08 52.45
N GLY A 795 2.90 -51.84 53.07
CA GLY A 795 1.86 -51.30 53.94
C GLY A 795 0.58 -50.86 53.22
N SER A 796 0.42 -51.19 51.92
CA SER A 796 -0.81 -51.04 51.14
C SER A 796 -1.12 -52.34 50.38
N LEU A 797 -2.31 -52.45 49.76
CA LEU A 797 -2.58 -53.57 48.86
C LEU A 797 -1.90 -53.30 47.51
N PRO A 798 -1.20 -54.30 46.93
CA PRO A 798 -0.62 -54.14 45.59
C PRO A 798 -1.74 -53.99 44.55
N PRO A 799 -1.47 -53.35 43.39
CA PRO A 799 -2.39 -53.39 42.26
C PRO A 799 -2.63 -54.85 41.89
N ARG A 800 -3.90 -55.22 41.73
CA ARG A 800 -4.27 -56.55 41.25
C ARG A 800 -4.40 -56.50 39.75
N ILE A 801 -3.47 -57.15 39.05
CA ILE A 801 -3.46 -57.26 37.59
C ILE A 801 -3.75 -58.70 37.20
N THR A 802 -4.82 -58.91 36.44
CA THR A 802 -5.23 -60.24 35.96
C THR A 802 -5.27 -60.27 34.44
N ALA A 803 -4.73 -61.33 33.86
CA ALA A 803 -4.80 -61.63 32.44
C ALA A 803 -5.66 -62.88 32.25
N THR A 804 -6.72 -62.78 31.44
CA THR A 804 -7.72 -63.84 31.25
C THR A 804 -7.92 -64.10 29.77
N LEU A 805 -7.88 -65.36 29.34
CA LEU A 805 -8.20 -65.71 27.96
C LEU A 805 -9.72 -65.74 27.79
N GLN A 806 -10.24 -65.01 26.82
CA GLN A 806 -11.66 -64.98 26.47
C GLN A 806 -11.88 -65.57 25.08
N ARG A 807 -13.02 -66.24 24.89
CA ARG A 807 -13.48 -66.75 23.60
C ARG A 807 -14.77 -66.06 23.20
N ARG A 808 -14.90 -65.76 21.91
CA ARG A 808 -16.16 -65.22 21.36
C ARG A 808 -17.26 -66.28 21.34
N HIS A 809 -18.41 -65.96 21.91
CA HIS A 809 -19.62 -66.77 21.90
C HIS A 809 -20.42 -66.49 20.62
N GLY A 810 -20.50 -67.48 19.71
CA GLY A 810 -21.06 -67.29 18.37
C GLY A 810 -22.56 -66.93 18.30
N ALA A 811 -23.31 -67.01 19.42
CA ALA A 811 -24.72 -66.64 19.48
C ALA A 811 -24.98 -65.17 19.86
N VAL A 812 -23.96 -64.42 20.27
CA VAL A 812 -24.09 -63.01 20.64
C VAL A 812 -23.54 -62.17 19.49
N THR A 813 -24.42 -61.36 18.88
CA THR A 813 -24.06 -60.54 17.71
C THR A 813 -23.30 -59.28 18.07
N ASP A 814 -23.45 -58.81 19.30
CA ASP A 814 -22.71 -57.66 19.84
C ASP A 814 -21.20 -57.97 19.91
N GLU A 815 -20.38 -57.01 19.47
CA GLU A 815 -18.93 -57.21 19.33
C GLU A 815 -18.19 -57.21 20.67
N ASP A 816 -18.74 -56.58 21.71
CA ASP A 816 -18.11 -56.41 23.02
C ASP A 816 -18.72 -57.31 24.09
N LEU A 817 -20.03 -57.50 24.06
CA LEU A 817 -20.76 -58.32 25.04
C LEU A 817 -20.68 -59.83 24.73
N GLY A 818 -20.19 -60.21 23.56
CA GLY A 818 -20.11 -61.61 23.11
C GLY A 818 -18.92 -62.41 23.65
N TRP A 819 -18.10 -61.87 24.53
CA TRP A 819 -16.88 -62.52 25.02
C TRP A 819 -17.08 -63.20 26.37
N VAL A 820 -16.60 -64.43 26.50
CA VAL A 820 -16.74 -65.24 27.72
C VAL A 820 -15.37 -65.75 28.14
N ASP A 821 -15.10 -65.69 29.44
CA ASP A 821 -13.87 -66.20 30.04
C ASP A 821 -13.72 -67.71 29.78
N VAL A 822 -12.50 -68.13 29.46
CA VAL A 822 -12.13 -69.53 29.34
C VAL A 822 -11.72 -70.02 30.73
N GLU A 823 -12.36 -71.09 31.20
CA GLU A 823 -12.06 -71.70 32.50
C GLU A 823 -10.56 -72.01 32.65
N ASP A 824 -10.05 -71.84 33.87
CA ASP A 824 -8.65 -72.08 34.25
C ASP A 824 -7.59 -71.25 33.48
N THR A 825 -7.97 -70.12 32.89
CA THR A 825 -7.05 -69.20 32.20
C THR A 825 -6.84 -67.85 32.88
N VAL A 826 -7.47 -67.62 34.04
CA VAL A 826 -7.27 -66.40 34.82
C VAL A 826 -5.90 -66.48 35.52
N THR A 827 -4.94 -65.68 35.07
CA THR A 827 -3.61 -65.58 35.68
C THR A 827 -3.44 -64.21 36.34
N GLU A 828 -3.11 -64.19 37.63
CA GLU A 828 -2.68 -62.96 38.32
C GLU A 828 -1.20 -62.68 37.98
N LEU A 829 -0.92 -61.49 37.43
CA LEU A 829 0.44 -61.08 37.07
C LEU A 829 1.17 -60.59 38.33
N THR A 830 2.42 -60.99 38.50
CA THR A 830 3.21 -60.67 39.69
C THR A 830 4.51 -59.95 39.32
N SER A 831 5.02 -59.12 40.23
CA SER A 831 6.28 -58.38 40.06
C SER A 831 7.22 -58.70 41.20
N ILE A 832 8.48 -58.99 40.87
CA ILE A 832 9.56 -59.15 41.87
C ILE A 832 10.20 -57.82 42.27
N ASP A 833 9.96 -56.76 41.50
CA ASP A 833 10.53 -55.43 41.64
C ASP A 833 9.51 -54.37 42.10
N ALA A 834 8.26 -54.75 42.40
CA ALA A 834 7.20 -53.83 42.82
C ALA A 834 7.55 -52.99 44.08
N GLU A 835 8.39 -53.51 44.97
CA GLU A 835 8.83 -52.82 46.19
C GLU A 835 10.01 -51.87 45.95
N SER A 836 10.72 -51.97 44.81
CA SER A 836 11.96 -51.22 44.56
C SER A 836 11.96 -50.38 43.28
N ALA A 837 10.98 -50.56 42.40
CA ALA A 837 10.84 -49.82 41.14
C ALA A 837 9.60 -48.93 41.10
N THR A 838 9.74 -47.73 40.55
CA THR A 838 8.61 -46.83 40.24
C THR A 838 7.82 -47.29 39.02
N ARG A 839 8.45 -48.10 38.17
CA ARG A 839 7.88 -48.70 36.95
C ARG A 839 8.11 -50.23 36.92
N PRO A 840 7.50 -50.99 37.83
CA PRO A 840 7.72 -52.43 37.93
C PRO A 840 7.20 -53.21 36.71
N PHE A 841 7.70 -54.43 36.50
CA PHE A 841 7.25 -55.34 35.44
C PHE A 841 6.40 -56.49 36.00
N TYR A 842 5.08 -56.35 35.89
CA TYR A 842 4.16 -57.43 36.27
C TYR A 842 4.11 -58.46 35.15
N THR A 843 4.50 -59.70 35.45
CA THR A 843 4.59 -60.78 34.45
C THR A 843 3.79 -62.01 34.87
N GLY A 844 3.36 -62.79 33.88
CA GLY A 844 2.67 -64.05 34.09
C GLY A 844 2.48 -64.81 32.78
N GLN A 845 2.28 -66.13 32.90
CA GLN A 845 2.00 -67.01 31.77
C GLN A 845 0.54 -67.42 31.79
N VAL A 846 -0.19 -67.12 30.72
CA VAL A 846 -1.61 -67.50 30.57
C VAL A 846 -1.69 -68.78 29.74
N PRO A 847 -2.28 -69.87 30.25
CA PRO A 847 -2.39 -71.11 29.51
C PRO A 847 -3.34 -70.96 28.31
N VAL A 848 -2.96 -71.53 27.16
CA VAL A 848 -3.82 -71.59 25.97
C VAL A 848 -4.30 -73.03 25.79
N PRO A 849 -5.60 -73.34 25.96
CA PRO A 849 -6.08 -74.71 25.82
C PRO A 849 -5.82 -75.30 24.43
N SER A 850 -5.37 -76.56 24.40
CA SER A 850 -5.05 -77.29 23.17
C SER A 850 -6.29 -77.61 22.30
N ALA A 851 -7.48 -77.66 22.90
CA ALA A 851 -8.74 -77.82 22.20
C ALA A 851 -9.27 -76.48 21.67
N ARG A 852 -8.70 -75.98 20.55
CA ARG A 852 -9.24 -74.81 19.83
C ARG A 852 -10.60 -75.13 19.20
N ARG A 853 -11.69 -75.10 19.97
CA ARG A 853 -13.06 -75.15 19.45
C ARG A 853 -13.40 -73.80 18.78
N GLY A 854 -12.94 -73.62 17.55
CA GLY A 854 -13.62 -72.90 16.45
C GLY A 854 -14.00 -71.42 16.58
N GLY A 855 -13.53 -70.65 17.56
CA GLY A 855 -13.88 -69.22 17.69
C GLY A 855 -12.65 -68.32 17.90
N PRO A 856 -12.75 -67.01 17.58
CA PRO A 856 -11.73 -66.01 17.92
C PRO A 856 -11.43 -66.00 19.43
N LEU A 857 -10.15 -65.83 19.76
CA LEU A 857 -9.66 -65.68 21.13
C LEU A 857 -9.15 -64.24 21.32
N ARG A 858 -9.36 -63.68 22.50
CA ARG A 858 -8.71 -62.45 22.95
C ARG A 858 -8.17 -62.63 24.36
N LEU A 859 -7.08 -61.96 24.68
CA LEU A 859 -6.61 -61.80 26.04
C LEU A 859 -7.24 -60.53 26.61
N LEU A 860 -7.89 -60.61 27.77
CA LEU A 860 -8.35 -59.47 28.55
C LEU A 860 -7.36 -59.25 29.71
N VAL A 861 -6.78 -58.06 29.80
CA VAL A 861 -5.91 -57.65 30.90
C VAL A 861 -6.60 -56.55 31.69
N VAL A 862 -6.77 -56.75 32.99
CA VAL A 862 -7.43 -55.80 33.90
C VAL A 862 -6.54 -55.53 35.09
N GLU A 863 -6.28 -54.25 35.37
CA GLU A 863 -5.65 -53.75 36.58
C GLU A 863 -6.70 -53.05 37.45
N THR A 864 -6.72 -53.42 38.73
CA THR A 864 -7.57 -52.80 39.75
C THR A 864 -6.73 -52.26 40.90
N GLU A 865 -7.23 -51.20 41.52
CA GLU A 865 -6.56 -50.49 42.63
C GLU A 865 -6.35 -51.34 43.89
N GLY A 866 -6.99 -52.52 43.96
CA GLY A 866 -6.84 -53.45 45.08
C GLY A 866 -7.54 -53.03 46.37
N ILE A 867 -8.24 -51.88 46.38
CA ILE A 867 -8.97 -51.38 47.54
C ILE A 867 -10.26 -52.21 47.75
N PRO A 868 -10.44 -52.87 48.92
CA PRO A 868 -11.66 -53.60 49.24
C PRO A 868 -12.81 -52.62 49.48
N ALA A 869 -14.03 -52.99 49.11
CA ALA A 869 -15.21 -52.20 49.42
C ALA A 869 -15.48 -52.18 50.94
N ASP A 870 -15.94 -51.04 51.46
CA ASP A 870 -16.28 -50.88 52.89
C ASP A 870 -17.47 -51.75 53.36
N GLY A 871 -18.19 -52.41 52.44
CA GLY A 871 -19.37 -53.25 52.69
C GLY A 871 -19.15 -54.74 52.41
N SER A 872 -20.13 -55.58 52.78
CA SER A 872 -20.13 -57.02 52.48
C SER A 872 -20.45 -57.25 50.99
N VAL A 873 -19.48 -57.00 50.13
CA VAL A 873 -19.55 -57.28 48.69
C VAL A 873 -19.01 -58.71 48.46
N PRO A 874 -19.57 -59.51 47.53
CA PRO A 874 -18.97 -60.78 47.15
C PRO A 874 -17.48 -60.59 46.83
N THR A 875 -16.66 -61.56 47.27
CA THR A 875 -15.18 -61.60 47.15
C THR A 875 -14.63 -61.47 45.73
N THR A 876 -15.50 -61.37 44.73
CA THR A 876 -15.22 -61.33 43.29
C THR A 876 -15.48 -59.97 42.65
N SER A 877 -15.95 -58.94 43.38
CA SER A 877 -16.09 -57.60 42.76
C SER A 877 -14.71 -56.95 42.59
N PRO A 878 -14.24 -56.76 41.34
CA PRO A 878 -13.01 -56.02 41.11
C PRO A 878 -13.19 -54.60 41.66
N GLY A 879 -12.18 -54.10 42.39
CA GLY A 879 -12.16 -52.70 42.84
C GLY A 879 -12.13 -51.72 41.64
N PRO A 880 -11.91 -50.42 41.88
CA PRO A 880 -11.80 -49.43 40.81
C PRO A 880 -10.79 -49.88 39.74
N VAL A 881 -11.23 -49.93 38.48
CA VAL A 881 -10.39 -50.31 37.34
C VAL A 881 -9.47 -49.15 36.99
N ILE A 882 -8.16 -49.41 36.95
CA ILE A 882 -7.13 -48.44 36.58
C ILE A 882 -6.77 -48.59 35.12
N TYR A 883 -6.68 -49.83 34.63
CA TYR A 883 -6.30 -50.16 33.26
C TYR A 883 -7.08 -51.39 32.80
N CYS A 884 -7.55 -51.35 31.56
CA CYS A 884 -8.24 -52.45 30.90
C CYS A 884 -7.82 -52.43 29.44
N ASP A 885 -7.41 -53.57 28.92
CA ASP A 885 -6.97 -53.72 27.53
C ASP A 885 -7.30 -55.11 27.01
N THR A 886 -7.46 -55.22 25.69
CA THR A 886 -7.75 -56.48 25.03
C THR A 886 -6.85 -56.69 23.83
N VAL A 887 -6.24 -57.87 23.75
CA VAL A 887 -5.34 -58.25 22.64
C VAL A 887 -5.94 -59.45 21.90
N GLY A 888 -6.16 -59.32 20.59
CA GLY A 888 -6.60 -60.43 19.74
C GLY A 888 -5.52 -61.50 19.60
N ILE A 889 -5.87 -62.78 19.77
CA ILE A 889 -4.93 -63.90 19.67
C ILE A 889 -5.17 -64.64 18.34
N ALA A 890 -4.22 -64.49 17.40
CA ALA A 890 -4.32 -65.11 16.09
C ALA A 890 -4.31 -66.65 16.18
N SER A 891 -5.23 -67.31 15.48
CA SER A 891 -5.25 -68.77 15.36
C SER A 891 -4.07 -69.21 14.50
N GLY A 892 -3.02 -69.75 15.11
CA GLY A 892 -1.84 -70.23 14.40
C GLY A 892 -2.15 -71.15 13.21
N ARG A 893 -2.02 -70.59 12.00
CA ARG A 893 -1.62 -71.24 10.75
C ARG A 893 -1.03 -70.16 9.84
N ARG A 894 0.27 -69.87 10.01
CA ARG A 894 1.07 -69.30 8.90
C ARG A 894 1.42 -70.49 8.01
N GLU A 895 0.55 -70.82 7.05
CA GLU A 895 1.03 -71.52 5.86
C GLU A 895 1.92 -70.53 5.10
N ARG A 896 3.15 -70.96 4.85
CA ARG A 896 4.08 -70.27 3.94
C ARG A 896 3.45 -70.30 2.55
N GLU A 897 3.05 -69.16 2.03
CA GLU A 897 2.97 -68.94 0.59
C GLU A 897 4.05 -67.94 0.21
N ASP A 898 5.24 -68.45 -0.08
CA ASP A 898 6.25 -67.70 -0.82
C ASP A 898 5.99 -67.90 -2.33
N HIS A 899 5.63 -66.79 -2.95
CA HIS A 899 5.92 -66.35 -4.31
C HIS A 899 5.41 -67.13 -5.53
N HIS A 900 4.59 -66.43 -6.33
CA HIS A 900 4.95 -66.17 -7.73
C HIS A 900 4.62 -64.72 -8.14
N ARG A 901 5.67 -63.91 -8.29
CA ARG A 901 5.70 -62.91 -9.37
C ARG A 901 5.77 -63.69 -10.67
N ASP A 902 4.89 -63.38 -11.61
CA ASP A 902 5.14 -63.67 -13.03
C ASP A 902 5.03 -62.34 -13.78
N GLU A 903 6.14 -61.98 -14.42
CA GLU A 903 6.23 -60.86 -15.34
C GLU A 903 5.78 -61.31 -16.73
N GLY A 904 5.04 -60.47 -17.42
CA GLY A 904 5.24 -60.32 -18.87
C GLY A 904 4.15 -60.83 -19.82
N ARG A 905 3.44 -59.82 -20.35
CA ARG A 905 3.43 -59.43 -21.77
C ARG A 905 2.30 -59.92 -22.69
N GLU A 906 1.85 -58.93 -23.46
CA GLU A 906 1.11 -58.96 -24.75
C GLU A 906 -0.40 -59.25 -24.64
N GLY A 907 -1.32 -58.44 -25.15
CA GLY A 907 -1.25 -57.27 -26.01
C GLY A 907 -2.56 -57.13 -26.78
N HIS A 908 -2.89 -55.88 -27.12
CA HIS A 908 -3.77 -55.45 -28.21
C HIS A 908 -5.32 -55.45 -28.08
N GLU A 909 -5.81 -54.22 -28.31
CA GLU A 909 -7.04 -53.82 -29.03
C GLU A 909 -8.37 -53.71 -28.28
N GLY A 910 -8.70 -52.47 -27.89
CA GLY A 910 -9.43 -51.61 -28.82
C GLY A 910 -10.85 -51.17 -28.42
N ARG A 911 -11.11 -49.88 -28.68
CA ARG A 911 -12.39 -49.14 -28.78
C ARG A 911 -12.99 -48.63 -27.47
N GLU A 912 -12.84 -47.33 -27.19
CA GLU A 912 -13.59 -46.17 -27.74
C GLU A 912 -14.91 -45.91 -27.01
N GLY A 913 -15.00 -44.72 -26.40
CA GLY A 913 -16.13 -43.83 -26.67
C GLY A 913 -17.17 -43.61 -25.57
N ARG A 914 -17.02 -42.45 -24.91
CA ARG A 914 -18.01 -41.35 -24.86
C ARG A 914 -19.28 -41.43 -23.98
N ASP A 915 -19.49 -40.27 -23.33
CA ASP A 915 -20.74 -39.60 -22.94
C ASP A 915 -21.57 -40.31 -21.85
N GLY A 916 -22.17 -39.66 -20.84
CA GLY A 916 -22.53 -38.27 -20.60
C GLY A 916 -23.89 -38.25 -19.87
N HIS A 917 -24.11 -37.26 -19.00
CA HIS A 917 -25.39 -36.74 -18.51
C HIS A 917 -26.32 -37.54 -17.56
N ASP A 918 -26.55 -36.89 -16.42
CA ASP A 918 -27.83 -36.35 -15.91
C ASP A 918 -29.13 -37.18 -15.87
N ASP A 919 -29.65 -37.18 -14.64
CA ASP A 919 -31.01 -36.83 -14.22
C ASP A 919 -32.19 -37.82 -14.21
N HIS A 920 -32.89 -37.65 -13.09
CA HIS A 920 -34.30 -37.88 -12.80
C HIS A 920 -34.82 -39.31 -12.61
N ARG A 921 -35.32 -39.55 -11.38
CA ARG A 921 -36.78 -39.70 -11.14
C ARG A 921 -37.11 -39.61 -9.65
N GLY A 922 -37.89 -38.59 -9.29
CA GLY A 922 -38.59 -38.52 -8.02
C GLY A 922 -39.86 -39.37 -7.98
N ARG A 923 -40.37 -39.58 -6.76
CA ARG A 923 -41.80 -39.87 -6.50
C ARG A 923 -42.19 -39.57 -5.04
N HIS A 924 -43.27 -38.79 -4.92
CA HIS A 924 -44.31 -38.74 -3.87
C HIS A 924 -43.89 -38.21 -2.47
N SER A 925 -44.28 -37.03 -1.98
CA SER A 925 -45.54 -36.26 -1.84
C SER A 925 -46.26 -36.42 -0.48
N HIS A 926 -46.39 -35.27 0.20
CA HIS A 926 -47.48 -34.78 1.08
C HIS A 926 -47.71 -35.33 2.51
N HIS A 927 -47.44 -34.46 3.51
CA HIS A 927 -48.43 -33.72 4.35
C HIS A 927 -47.64 -32.81 5.35
N ASP A 928 -47.67 -31.47 5.26
CA ASP A 928 -48.63 -30.51 5.88
C ASP A 928 -48.96 -30.82 7.35
N ARG A 929 -48.97 -29.91 8.35
CA ARG A 929 -48.54 -28.51 8.56
C ARG A 929 -48.90 -28.14 10.04
N PHE A 930 -47.98 -27.50 10.78
CA PHE A 930 -48.17 -26.57 11.95
C PHE A 930 -48.81 -27.09 13.29
N PRO A 931 -48.79 -26.32 14.43
CA PRO A 931 -47.62 -25.88 15.23
C PRO A 931 -47.82 -25.88 16.78
N HIS A 932 -46.82 -25.35 17.50
CA HIS A 932 -46.85 -24.79 18.87
C HIS A 932 -47.14 -25.73 20.05
N ARG A 933 -46.08 -26.01 20.84
CA ARG A 933 -45.86 -25.38 22.15
C ARG A 933 -44.43 -25.51 22.59
#